data_AF-A0A6G0RR65-F1
#
_entry.id   AF-A0A6G0RR65-F1
#
_cell.length_a   1.000
_cell.length_b   1.000
_cell.length_c   1.000
_cell.angle_alpha   90.00
_cell.angle_beta   90.00
_cell.angle_gamma   90.00
#
_symmetry.space_group_name_H-M   'P 1'
#
loop_
_entity.id
_entity.type
_entity.pdbx_description
1 polymer ?
#
loop_
_entity_poly.entity_id
_entity_poly.type
_entity_poly.pdbx_seq_one_letter_code
_entity_poly.pdbx_strand_id
1 'polypeptide(L)'
;MSLCWGDAERTRKLKQALRTEDSSAFDTPKKDSDTCSGGRTSCSSSHDIWDDDVGSVSSSISSPSSSPSPSGSPVSTKAPTSEPLQLALEACHANWNDKRTEQKTQPPLPSGSPVSHQINLKTAAFGLRRVMPIVVPAELAPPSEYDLRSTNGLMKCVNAIAPLPTTEQLSAKHLVINELQRVVDVWLRRTLDGLGGDHEPKSTETATLLLGGSWHLKVGLAESDLDVVAFMPHAVTSELFFSSLCEHLNQEASVSDLVARRKAAVPVLSFQLSSVRVDLLFARYAQQQAVPKHLPFLPGDDMQVMRGMDATSVRSLSVARVASLILELVPNASVFRSCLRVIRLWARRRGLYSNKAGYLGGISWALLVCFVCQMFPRASVASLVHRFFSVLASWRWPTPILVAHPSNGGSADNVQWDPQHNIHDRAHLMPIITPGFPAVNTAVNVNISTMRVLREELARGQRIMDDLRRRSLSHPSSWNQLFTPTEVLVRYDHHIAIELRAPNEEALAEWSSFVASRTRKLVETLQHTPSVATLHPLPEIIRPQGAEANENEVVGYYFIGYSINAAPLPQPRRGDRRYSARAPVPKTSGNEELAKNCVASATRYFLATELDSATEKKPGMEVEINYRSWNGLPSTVFPGGRTAAIGERARFILSQAHHVNLALGLAR
;
A
#
# COMPACT_ATOMS: atom_id res chain seq x y z
N MET A 1 17.23 -26.79 1.79
CA MET A 1 16.80 -28.20 1.60
C MET A 1 16.50 -28.41 0.12
N SER A 2 17.14 -29.42 -0.48
CA SER A 2 16.91 -30.07 -1.79
C SER A 2 15.99 -29.35 -2.80
N LEU A 3 16.58 -28.65 -3.76
CA LEU A 3 15.93 -28.28 -5.03
C LEU A 3 15.99 -29.50 -5.96
N CYS A 4 14.82 -30.12 -6.17
CA CYS A 4 14.67 -31.30 -7.02
C CYS A 4 14.93 -30.95 -8.49
N TRP A 5 15.71 -31.82 -9.14
CA TRP A 5 16.14 -31.85 -10.53
C TRP A 5 15.01 -31.88 -11.61
N GLY A 6 13.76 -31.62 -11.25
CA GLY A 6 12.60 -31.68 -12.15
C GLY A 6 12.42 -30.45 -13.06
N ASP A 7 12.97 -29.29 -12.69
CA ASP A 7 12.73 -28.03 -13.42
C ASP A 7 13.56 -27.90 -14.71
N ALA A 8 14.73 -28.53 -14.78
CA ALA A 8 15.56 -28.50 -15.98
C ALA A 8 14.91 -29.26 -17.16
N GLU A 9 14.32 -30.43 -16.88
CA GLU A 9 13.65 -31.25 -17.91
C GLU A 9 12.33 -30.62 -18.36
N ARG A 10 11.62 -29.95 -17.44
CA ARG A 10 10.40 -29.18 -17.78
C ARG A 10 10.70 -27.99 -18.68
N THR A 11 11.80 -27.29 -18.40
CA THR A 11 12.28 -26.15 -19.20
C THR A 11 12.79 -26.60 -20.58
N ARG A 12 13.39 -27.79 -20.66
CA ARG A 12 13.83 -28.40 -21.94
C ARG A 12 12.64 -28.78 -22.82
N LYS A 13 11.60 -29.39 -22.24
CA LYS A 13 10.35 -29.75 -22.96
C LYS A 13 9.59 -28.52 -23.46
N LEU A 14 9.56 -27.44 -22.67
CA LEU A 14 8.95 -26.18 -23.11
C LEU A 14 9.70 -25.54 -24.29
N LYS A 15 11.05 -25.57 -24.26
CA LYS A 15 11.89 -25.08 -25.37
C LYS A 15 11.78 -25.93 -26.64
N GLN A 16 11.47 -27.23 -26.53
CA GLN A 16 11.22 -28.09 -27.68
C GLN A 16 9.83 -27.86 -28.28
N ALA A 17 8.80 -27.66 -27.46
CA ALA A 17 7.44 -27.37 -27.94
C ALA A 17 7.35 -26.04 -28.70
N LEU A 18 8.14 -25.04 -28.30
CA LEU A 18 8.19 -23.72 -28.96
C LEU A 18 9.01 -23.68 -30.26
N ARG A 19 9.64 -24.79 -30.66
CA ARG A 19 10.44 -24.88 -31.91
C ARG A 19 9.75 -25.63 -33.04
N THR A 20 8.56 -26.19 -32.80
CA THR A 20 7.89 -27.11 -33.74
C THR A 20 6.57 -26.58 -34.31
N GLU A 21 6.35 -25.27 -34.34
CA GLU A 21 5.24 -24.70 -35.11
C GLU A 21 5.78 -23.71 -36.15
N ASP A 22 6.21 -24.27 -37.28
CA ASP A 22 6.12 -23.65 -38.61
C ASP A 22 6.40 -24.70 -39.70
N SER A 23 5.34 -25.30 -40.26
CA SER A 23 5.17 -25.54 -41.71
C SER A 23 3.91 -26.39 -42.01
N SER A 24 3.00 -25.74 -42.75
CA SER A 24 1.87 -26.18 -43.57
C SER A 24 1.67 -27.67 -43.92
N ALA A 25 0.41 -28.16 -43.91
CA ALA A 25 -0.38 -28.48 -45.11
C ALA A 25 -1.76 -29.13 -44.77
N PHE A 26 -2.71 -28.93 -45.69
CA PHE A 26 -4.09 -29.43 -45.76
C PHE A 26 -4.26 -30.94 -45.53
N ASP A 27 -5.34 -31.35 -44.85
CA ASP A 27 -6.37 -32.24 -45.41
C ASP A 27 -7.58 -32.44 -44.48
N THR A 28 -8.77 -32.50 -45.08
CA THR A 28 -10.02 -33.09 -44.55
C THR A 28 -10.40 -34.24 -45.48
N PRO A 29 -11.34 -35.19 -45.22
CA PRO A 29 -12.15 -35.50 -44.02
C PRO A 29 -12.20 -37.05 -43.70
N LYS A 30 -12.89 -37.49 -42.63
CA LYS A 30 -13.96 -38.54 -42.64
C LYS A 30 -14.29 -39.15 -41.26
N LYS A 31 -15.59 -39.48 -41.14
CA LYS A 31 -16.22 -40.41 -40.20
C LYS A 31 -15.50 -41.76 -40.15
N ASP A 32 -15.55 -42.45 -39.00
CA ASP A 32 -16.23 -43.75 -38.91
C ASP A 32 -16.42 -44.21 -37.45
N SER A 33 -17.47 -45.01 -37.32
CA SER A 33 -18.09 -45.62 -36.15
C SER A 33 -17.41 -46.92 -35.69
N ASP A 34 -17.99 -47.50 -34.62
CA ASP A 34 -17.96 -48.91 -34.21
C ASP A 34 -16.77 -49.35 -33.33
N THR A 35 -16.91 -50.18 -32.27
CA THR A 35 -18.04 -50.93 -31.68
C THR A 35 -17.60 -51.54 -30.33
N CYS A 36 -18.60 -51.87 -29.48
CA CYS A 36 -18.68 -52.97 -28.50
C CYS A 36 -17.66 -53.00 -27.32
N SER A 37 -17.96 -53.41 -26.09
CA SER A 37 -19.04 -54.13 -25.38
C SER A 37 -18.52 -54.22 -23.92
N GLY A 38 -19.24 -54.34 -22.81
CA GLY A 38 -20.62 -54.61 -22.44
C GLY A 38 -20.63 -54.80 -20.91
N GLY A 39 -21.81 -54.79 -20.27
CA GLY A 39 -21.94 -55.36 -18.92
C GLY A 39 -22.79 -54.58 -17.89
N ARG A 40 -24.12 -54.71 -18.02
CA ARG A 40 -25.12 -54.96 -16.94
C ARG A 40 -25.37 -53.86 -15.87
N THR A 41 -26.49 -53.12 -15.97
CA THR A 41 -27.86 -53.32 -15.35
C THR A 41 -27.85 -53.17 -13.81
N SER A 42 -28.72 -52.41 -13.12
CA SER A 42 -30.11 -51.92 -13.33
C SER A 42 -30.43 -50.91 -12.18
N CYS A 43 -31.08 -49.76 -12.38
CA CYS A 43 -32.54 -49.47 -12.39
C CYS A 43 -33.26 -50.04 -11.13
N SER A 44 -34.10 -49.36 -10.33
CA SER A 44 -35.16 -48.36 -10.55
C SER A 44 -35.75 -47.98 -9.15
N SER A 45 -36.05 -46.73 -8.78
CA SER A 45 -37.26 -45.89 -8.99
C SER A 45 -38.40 -46.01 -7.95
N SER A 46 -39.08 -44.87 -7.69
CA SER A 46 -40.46 -44.64 -7.16
C SER A 46 -40.52 -44.08 -5.71
N HIS A 47 -40.98 -42.83 -5.47
CA HIS A 47 -42.38 -42.33 -5.31
C HIS A 47 -43.16 -43.14 -4.24
N ASP A 48 -43.93 -42.62 -3.27
CA ASP A 48 -44.52 -41.30 -2.98
C ASP A 48 -45.28 -41.37 -1.62
N ILE A 49 -45.58 -40.20 -1.02
CA ILE A 49 -46.80 -39.83 -0.24
C ILE A 49 -47.00 -40.17 1.29
N TRP A 50 -47.22 -39.07 2.05
CA TRP A 50 -48.07 -38.72 3.23
C TRP A 50 -48.62 -39.78 4.21
N ASP A 51 -48.54 -39.49 5.53
CA ASP A 51 -49.72 -39.17 6.37
C ASP A 51 -49.37 -38.75 7.82
N ASP A 52 -50.32 -38.03 8.42
CA ASP A 52 -50.35 -37.37 9.73
C ASP A 52 -50.56 -38.31 10.95
N ASP A 53 -50.25 -37.76 12.14
CA ASP A 53 -51.20 -37.52 13.26
C ASP A 53 -50.93 -38.11 14.68
N VAL A 54 -51.31 -37.26 15.65
CA VAL A 54 -51.74 -37.40 17.06
C VAL A 54 -50.92 -38.00 18.22
N GLY A 55 -50.79 -37.16 19.28
CA GLY A 55 -51.27 -37.41 20.66
C GLY A 55 -50.21 -37.72 21.73
N SER A 56 -50.21 -37.26 22.99
CA SER A 56 -50.86 -36.20 23.80
C SER A 56 -50.44 -36.42 25.28
N VAL A 57 -50.43 -35.33 26.09
CA VAL A 57 -50.51 -35.20 27.59
C VAL A 57 -49.46 -35.89 28.50
N SER A 58 -49.01 -35.35 29.65
CA SER A 58 -49.72 -34.63 30.73
C SER A 58 -48.82 -33.79 31.69
N SER A 59 -49.43 -32.69 32.18
CA SER A 59 -49.27 -31.80 33.36
C SER A 59 -48.70 -32.37 34.68
N SER A 60 -48.11 -31.58 35.61
CA SER A 60 -48.76 -30.66 36.61
C SER A 60 -47.66 -29.92 37.45
N ILE A 61 -47.59 -28.59 37.69
CA ILE A 61 -48.31 -27.64 38.60
C ILE A 61 -48.37 -28.13 40.07
N SER A 62 -47.86 -27.46 41.13
CA SER A 62 -48.25 -26.16 41.76
C SER A 62 -47.28 -25.61 42.85
N SER A 63 -47.32 -24.28 43.08
CA SER A 63 -46.74 -23.42 44.15
C SER A 63 -47.53 -23.51 45.51
N PRO A 64 -47.42 -22.65 46.58
CA PRO A 64 -46.69 -21.36 46.79
C PRO A 64 -46.12 -20.99 48.22
N SER A 65 -45.47 -19.81 48.26
CA SER A 65 -45.39 -18.78 49.34
C SER A 65 -44.43 -18.88 50.54
N SER A 66 -43.53 -17.89 50.69
CA SER A 66 -43.50 -16.89 51.78
C SER A 66 -42.17 -16.10 51.80
N SER A 67 -42.26 -14.78 52.01
CA SER A 67 -41.14 -13.85 52.26
C SER A 67 -40.90 -13.70 53.77
N PRO A 68 -39.68 -13.39 54.25
CA PRO A 68 -39.31 -11.98 54.48
C PRO A 68 -37.82 -11.63 54.22
N SER A 69 -37.56 -10.34 53.99
CA SER A 69 -36.23 -9.69 53.86
C SER A 69 -35.62 -9.32 55.23
N PRO A 70 -34.42 -8.69 55.35
CA PRO A 70 -33.26 -8.58 54.45
C PRO A 70 -31.90 -8.83 55.17
N SER A 71 -30.87 -9.30 54.45
CA SER A 71 -29.47 -9.14 54.91
C SER A 71 -28.46 -9.12 53.76
N GLY A 72 -27.55 -8.14 53.81
CA GLY A 72 -26.15 -8.20 53.39
C GLY A 72 -25.80 -8.52 51.93
N SER A 73 -25.37 -7.50 51.19
CA SER A 73 -24.62 -7.55 49.92
C SER A 73 -23.44 -8.54 49.92
N PRO A 74 -22.97 -9.01 48.74
CA PRO A 74 -22.08 -8.15 47.96
C PRO A 74 -22.45 -8.05 46.47
N VAL A 75 -22.29 -6.84 45.97
CA VAL A 75 -22.35 -6.45 44.56
C VAL A 75 -21.34 -7.29 43.77
N SER A 76 -21.84 -8.12 42.85
CA SER A 76 -21.02 -8.72 41.81
C SER A 76 -20.64 -7.64 40.80
N THR A 77 -19.50 -7.00 41.01
CA THR A 77 -18.82 -6.23 39.96
C THR A 77 -18.34 -7.22 38.90
N LYS A 78 -19.15 -7.48 37.88
CA LYS A 78 -18.62 -7.97 36.60
C LYS A 78 -17.64 -6.91 36.09
N ALA A 79 -16.35 -7.20 36.20
CA ALA A 79 -15.33 -6.45 35.48
C ALA A 79 -15.71 -6.46 33.99
N PRO A 80 -15.70 -5.31 33.29
CA PRO A 80 -15.91 -5.31 31.86
C PRO A 80 -14.76 -6.10 31.24
N THR A 81 -15.05 -7.26 30.68
CA THR A 81 -14.11 -7.95 29.79
C THR A 81 -13.87 -7.02 28.62
N SER A 82 -12.74 -6.33 28.64
CA SER A 82 -12.29 -5.49 27.54
C SER A 82 -12.21 -6.34 26.26
N GLU A 83 -12.72 -5.79 25.16
CA GLU A 83 -12.72 -6.45 23.87
C GLU A 83 -11.27 -6.86 23.51
N PRO A 84 -11.01 -8.08 23.00
CA PRO A 84 -9.66 -8.56 22.69
C PRO A 84 -8.83 -7.61 21.80
N LEU A 85 -9.51 -6.83 20.95
CA LEU A 85 -8.89 -5.78 20.15
C LEU A 85 -8.31 -4.65 21.02
N GLN A 86 -9.08 -4.18 22.00
CA GLN A 86 -8.67 -3.10 22.88
C GLN A 86 -7.49 -3.51 23.76
N LEU A 87 -7.49 -4.73 24.28
CA LEU A 87 -6.34 -5.28 25.01
C LEU A 87 -5.08 -5.37 24.14
N ALA A 88 -5.22 -5.82 22.88
CA ALA A 88 -4.08 -5.90 21.96
C ALA A 88 -3.53 -4.51 21.59
N LEU A 89 -4.41 -3.51 21.41
CA LEU A 89 -4.01 -2.11 21.18
C LEU A 89 -3.32 -1.52 22.42
N GLU A 90 -3.89 -1.72 23.61
CA GLU A 90 -3.32 -1.26 24.87
C GLU A 90 -1.94 -1.87 25.13
N ALA A 91 -1.76 -3.16 24.86
CA ALA A 91 -0.45 -3.83 24.95
C ALA A 91 0.58 -3.23 23.96
N CYS A 92 0.18 -2.94 22.73
CA CYS A 92 1.07 -2.28 21.75
C CYS A 92 1.48 -0.87 22.20
N HIS A 93 0.56 -0.10 22.78
CA HIS A 93 0.82 1.25 23.27
C HIS A 93 1.65 1.26 24.56
N ALA A 94 1.42 0.33 25.48
CA ALA A 94 2.17 0.20 26.74
C ALA A 94 3.66 -0.10 26.47
N ASN A 95 3.96 -1.05 25.59
CA ASN A 95 5.33 -1.42 25.19
C ASN A 95 6.17 -0.23 24.67
N TRP A 96 5.53 0.80 24.11
CA TRP A 96 6.21 2.02 23.67
C TRP A 96 6.37 3.04 24.79
N ASN A 97 5.36 3.20 25.66
CA ASN A 97 5.39 4.16 26.75
C ASN A 97 6.38 3.77 27.86
N ASP A 98 6.55 2.48 28.16
CA ASP A 98 7.51 2.02 29.18
C ASP A 98 8.95 2.36 28.79
N LYS A 99 9.31 2.25 27.50
CA LYS A 99 10.61 2.69 26.98
C LYS A 99 10.89 4.18 27.13
N ARG A 100 9.84 5.00 27.26
CA ARG A 100 9.96 6.44 27.53
C ARG A 100 10.25 6.73 29.00
N THR A 101 9.90 5.80 29.89
CA THR A 101 9.92 5.98 31.35
C THR A 101 11.15 5.31 31.98
N GLU A 102 11.61 4.18 31.46
CA GLU A 102 12.79 3.45 31.95
C GLU A 102 14.15 4.18 31.76
N GLN A 103 14.19 5.32 31.07
CA GLN A 103 15.43 6.09 30.86
C GLN A 103 15.52 7.40 31.66
N LYS A 104 14.59 7.66 32.60
CA LYS A 104 14.77 8.70 33.62
C LYS A 104 15.12 8.07 34.96
N THR A 105 16.41 8.12 35.28
CA THR A 105 17.02 7.92 36.61
C THR A 105 16.66 6.62 37.33
N GLN A 106 17.53 5.62 37.21
CA GLN A 106 17.78 4.69 38.32
C GLN A 106 19.22 4.85 38.80
N PRO A 107 19.46 5.16 40.08
CA PRO A 107 20.78 4.98 40.68
C PRO A 107 21.08 3.46 40.76
N PRO A 108 22.36 3.05 40.78
CA PRO A 108 22.72 1.64 40.81
C PRO A 108 22.21 0.99 42.10
N LEU A 109 21.36 -0.01 41.99
CA LEU A 109 20.92 -0.83 43.13
C LEU A 109 22.04 -1.79 43.56
N PRO A 110 22.20 -2.08 44.86
CA PRO A 110 23.30 -2.88 45.38
C PRO A 110 23.22 -4.35 44.96
N SER A 111 24.39 -4.98 44.86
CA SER A 111 24.55 -6.41 44.62
C SER A 111 23.89 -7.25 45.71
N GLY A 112 22.81 -7.95 45.35
CA GLY A 112 22.25 -9.05 46.13
C GLY A 112 20.76 -8.92 46.40
N SER A 113 19.93 -9.46 45.50
CA SER A 113 18.56 -9.96 45.74
C SER A 113 18.01 -10.67 44.48
N PRO A 114 17.04 -11.60 44.63
CA PRO A 114 16.96 -12.80 43.80
C PRO A 114 16.24 -12.62 42.46
N VAL A 115 16.60 -13.51 41.54
CA VAL A 115 15.99 -13.74 40.22
C VAL A 115 14.48 -13.91 40.33
N SER A 116 13.70 -12.96 39.81
CA SER A 116 12.24 -13.08 39.70
C SER A 116 11.79 -13.11 38.24
N HIS A 117 11.41 -14.32 37.81
CA HIS A 117 10.42 -14.65 36.78
C HIS A 117 10.48 -13.94 35.43
N GLN A 118 11.35 -14.45 34.55
CA GLN A 118 11.08 -14.46 33.12
C GLN A 118 9.75 -15.20 32.86
N ILE A 119 8.77 -14.47 32.33
CA ILE A 119 7.56 -15.04 31.77
C ILE A 119 7.98 -15.86 30.54
N ASN A 120 8.05 -17.17 30.70
CA ASN A 120 8.22 -18.14 29.63
C ASN A 120 6.98 -18.07 28.71
N LEU A 121 7.06 -17.27 27.65
CA LEU A 121 6.14 -17.32 26.52
C LEU A 121 6.22 -18.71 25.89
N LYS A 122 5.09 -19.41 25.84
CA LYS A 122 4.97 -20.76 25.27
C LYS A 122 5.42 -20.78 23.80
N THR A 123 6.65 -21.24 23.59
CA THR A 123 7.37 -21.42 22.32
C THR A 123 6.87 -22.61 21.47
N ALA A 124 5.57 -22.89 21.45
CA ALA A 124 5.05 -24.11 20.80
C ALA A 124 4.40 -23.88 19.42
N ALA A 125 4.12 -22.63 19.02
CA ALA A 125 3.44 -22.33 17.74
C ALA A 125 4.32 -21.63 16.68
N PHE A 126 5.55 -21.25 17.04
CA PHE A 126 6.47 -20.53 16.17
C PHE A 126 7.82 -21.28 16.10
N GLY A 127 7.85 -22.45 15.47
CA GLY A 127 9.12 -23.17 15.27
C GLY A 127 10.17 -22.27 14.61
N LEU A 128 11.45 -22.35 15.03
CA LEU A 128 12.66 -21.69 14.49
C LEU A 128 12.45 -20.40 13.65
N ARG A 129 11.55 -19.50 14.05
CA ARG A 129 11.37 -18.20 13.38
C ARG A 129 12.51 -17.31 13.83
N ARG A 130 13.29 -16.83 12.87
CA ARG A 130 14.57 -16.14 13.13
C ARG A 130 14.41 -14.63 13.38
N VAL A 131 13.24 -14.07 13.09
CA VAL A 131 12.81 -12.72 13.48
C VAL A 131 11.51 -12.84 14.26
N MET A 132 11.48 -12.27 15.46
CA MET A 132 10.33 -12.37 16.33
C MET A 132 9.38 -11.19 16.12
N PRO A 133 8.07 -11.45 15.94
CA PRO A 133 7.07 -10.39 15.93
C PRO A 133 7.02 -9.70 17.29
N ILE A 134 6.88 -8.37 17.30
CA ILE A 134 6.73 -7.58 18.53
C ILE A 134 5.29 -7.64 19.09
N VAL A 135 4.35 -7.99 18.23
CA VAL A 135 2.92 -7.98 18.51
C VAL A 135 2.51 -9.26 19.23
N VAL A 136 1.80 -9.13 20.34
CA VAL A 136 1.16 -10.26 21.03
C VAL A 136 -0.11 -10.65 20.26
N PRO A 137 -0.22 -11.91 19.77
CA PRO A 137 -1.40 -12.34 19.04
C PRO A 137 -2.65 -12.37 19.93
N ALA A 138 -3.77 -11.89 19.40
CA ALA A 138 -5.07 -12.07 20.01
C ALA A 138 -5.58 -13.50 19.77
N GLU A 139 -6.11 -14.13 20.83
CA GLU A 139 -6.77 -15.41 20.69
C GLU A 139 -8.11 -15.24 19.98
N LEU A 140 -8.26 -15.92 18.84
CA LEU A 140 -9.49 -15.93 18.07
C LEU A 140 -10.02 -17.36 17.96
N ALA A 141 -11.35 -17.46 18.02
CA ALA A 141 -12.06 -18.65 17.55
C ALA A 141 -11.74 -18.90 16.06
N PRO A 142 -11.85 -20.15 15.59
CA PRO A 142 -11.75 -20.46 14.17
C PRO A 142 -12.74 -19.61 13.33
N PRO A 143 -12.42 -19.33 12.04
CA PRO A 143 -13.33 -18.61 11.16
C PRO A 143 -14.71 -19.27 11.10
N SER A 144 -15.77 -18.47 11.25
CA SER A 144 -17.15 -18.91 11.12
C SER A 144 -17.53 -19.19 9.65
N GLU A 145 -18.65 -19.85 9.41
CA GLU A 145 -19.19 -20.04 8.07
C GLU A 145 -19.45 -18.69 7.36
N TYR A 146 -19.90 -17.68 8.12
CA TYR A 146 -20.03 -16.32 7.63
C TYR A 146 -18.68 -15.76 7.16
N ASP A 147 -17.61 -15.92 7.95
CA ASP A 147 -16.28 -15.42 7.60
C ASP A 147 -15.73 -16.05 6.31
N LEU A 148 -16.03 -17.33 6.08
CA LEU A 148 -15.65 -18.05 4.86
C LEU A 148 -16.45 -17.57 3.65
N ARG A 149 -17.78 -17.47 3.76
CA ARG A 149 -18.65 -16.93 2.69
C ARG A 149 -18.28 -15.47 2.36
N SER A 150 -18.04 -14.66 3.39
CA SER A 150 -17.59 -13.27 3.29
C SER A 150 -16.25 -13.16 2.56
N THR A 151 -15.29 -14.03 2.91
CA THR A 151 -13.99 -14.12 2.21
C THR A 151 -14.16 -14.48 0.73
N ASN A 152 -15.01 -15.46 0.41
CA ASN A 152 -15.27 -15.85 -0.98
C ASN A 152 -15.91 -14.71 -1.79
N GLY A 153 -16.88 -14.00 -1.22
CA GLY A 153 -17.52 -12.85 -1.84
C GLY A 153 -16.56 -11.71 -2.11
N LEU A 154 -15.74 -11.36 -1.11
CA LEU A 154 -14.71 -10.33 -1.22
C LEU A 154 -13.71 -10.66 -2.33
N MET A 155 -13.18 -11.89 -2.34
CA MET A 155 -12.18 -12.29 -3.33
C MET A 155 -12.75 -12.35 -4.74
N LYS A 156 -14.02 -12.74 -4.93
CA LYS A 156 -14.72 -12.66 -6.22
C LYS A 156 -14.84 -11.20 -6.69
N CYS A 157 -15.22 -10.27 -5.82
CA CYS A 157 -15.26 -8.84 -6.14
C CYS A 157 -13.89 -8.31 -6.55
N VAL A 158 -12.85 -8.58 -5.75
CA VAL A 158 -11.48 -8.14 -6.05
C VAL A 158 -10.97 -8.72 -7.36
N ASN A 159 -11.20 -10.00 -7.63
CA ASN A 159 -10.78 -10.65 -8.88
C ASN A 159 -11.49 -10.08 -10.11
N ALA A 160 -12.75 -9.66 -9.98
CA ALA A 160 -13.48 -8.99 -11.05
C ALA A 160 -12.96 -7.57 -11.33
N ILE A 161 -12.51 -6.86 -10.29
CA ILE A 161 -12.01 -5.48 -10.41
C ILE A 161 -10.55 -5.43 -10.86
N ALA A 162 -9.70 -6.31 -10.32
CA ALA A 162 -8.27 -6.33 -10.55
C ALA A 162 -7.79 -7.79 -10.65
N PRO A 163 -7.89 -8.43 -11.83
CA PRO A 163 -7.54 -9.84 -12.03
C PRO A 163 -6.12 -10.21 -11.59
N LEU A 164 -5.89 -11.49 -11.31
CA LEU A 164 -4.54 -11.99 -11.07
C LEU A 164 -3.76 -12.07 -12.40
N PRO A 165 -2.43 -11.90 -12.38
CA PRO A 165 -1.61 -12.11 -13.57
C PRO A 165 -1.79 -13.52 -14.15
N THR A 166 -1.78 -13.63 -15.47
CA THR A 166 -1.84 -14.92 -16.17
C THR A 166 -0.52 -15.69 -16.02
N THR A 167 -0.55 -17.00 -16.25
CA THR A 167 0.66 -17.84 -16.23
C THR A 167 1.72 -17.34 -17.22
N GLU A 168 1.30 -16.83 -18.38
CA GLU A 168 2.18 -16.25 -19.41
C GLU A 168 2.85 -14.96 -18.94
N GLN A 169 2.11 -14.07 -18.28
CA GLN A 169 2.67 -12.84 -17.72
C GLN A 169 3.68 -13.15 -16.61
N LEU A 170 3.39 -14.16 -15.79
CA LEU A 170 4.32 -14.63 -14.78
C LEU A 170 5.56 -15.27 -15.43
N SER A 171 5.41 -16.11 -16.46
CA SER A 171 6.55 -16.75 -17.12
C SER A 171 7.43 -15.73 -17.85
N ALA A 172 6.85 -14.74 -18.51
CA ALA A 172 7.58 -13.64 -19.14
C ALA A 172 8.49 -12.91 -18.13
N LYS A 173 7.97 -12.59 -16.94
CA LYS A 173 8.76 -11.99 -15.87
C LYS A 173 9.90 -12.88 -15.37
N HIS A 174 9.69 -14.20 -15.27
CA HIS A 174 10.77 -15.14 -14.92
C HIS A 174 11.86 -15.21 -15.99
N LEU A 175 11.48 -15.21 -17.28
CA LEU A 175 12.43 -15.20 -18.39
C LEU A 175 13.28 -13.92 -18.39
N VAL A 176 12.63 -12.78 -18.15
CA VAL A 176 13.30 -11.46 -18.05
C VAL A 176 14.31 -11.41 -16.91
N ILE A 177 14.02 -12.00 -15.75
CA ILE A 177 14.98 -12.06 -14.63
C ILE A 177 16.23 -12.85 -15.03
N ASN A 178 16.06 -14.00 -15.69
CA ASN A 178 17.18 -14.83 -16.13
C ASN A 178 18.01 -14.13 -17.22
N GLU A 179 17.34 -13.47 -18.15
CA GLU A 179 18.01 -12.73 -19.22
C GLU A 179 18.76 -11.51 -18.67
N LEU A 180 18.17 -10.79 -17.72
CA LEU A 180 18.83 -9.69 -17.04
C LEU A 180 20.09 -10.14 -16.30
N GLN A 181 20.03 -11.26 -15.58
CA GLN A 181 21.21 -11.84 -14.92
C GLN A 181 22.31 -12.16 -15.96
N ARG A 182 21.95 -12.76 -17.10
CA ARG A 182 22.89 -13.07 -18.18
C ARG A 182 23.56 -11.80 -18.72
N VAL A 183 22.79 -10.77 -19.04
CA VAL A 183 23.29 -9.49 -19.58
C VAL A 183 24.24 -8.83 -18.57
N VAL A 184 23.82 -8.73 -17.31
CA VAL A 184 24.65 -8.15 -16.24
C VAL A 184 25.95 -8.92 -16.01
N ASP A 185 25.92 -10.26 -16.02
CA ASP A 185 27.12 -11.08 -15.81
C ASP A 185 28.09 -11.03 -17.00
N VAL A 186 27.59 -10.86 -18.23
CA VAL A 186 28.44 -10.64 -19.42
C VAL A 186 29.12 -9.29 -19.32
N TRP A 187 28.37 -8.24 -19.00
CA TRP A 187 28.92 -6.90 -18.79
C TRP A 187 29.96 -6.87 -17.67
N LEU A 188 29.65 -7.47 -16.52
CA LEU A 188 30.51 -7.44 -15.34
C LEU A 188 31.87 -8.08 -15.65
N ARG A 189 31.89 -9.27 -16.26
CA ARG A 189 33.13 -9.95 -16.63
C ARG A 189 34.00 -9.12 -17.58
N ARG A 190 33.40 -8.56 -18.64
CA ARG A 190 34.11 -7.68 -19.58
C ARG A 190 34.68 -6.44 -18.88
N THR A 191 33.92 -5.87 -17.95
CA THR A 191 34.35 -4.68 -17.20
C THR A 191 35.49 -4.99 -16.25
N LEU A 192 35.43 -6.11 -15.51
CA LEU A 192 36.49 -6.52 -14.60
C LEU A 192 37.77 -6.96 -15.34
N ASP A 193 37.63 -7.70 -16.43
CA ASP A 193 38.75 -8.11 -17.29
C ASP A 193 39.42 -6.90 -17.96
N GLY A 194 38.71 -5.78 -18.16
CA GLY A 194 39.31 -4.53 -18.65
C GLY A 194 39.97 -3.67 -17.57
N LEU A 195 39.64 -3.91 -16.29
CA LEU A 195 40.24 -3.23 -15.13
C LEU A 195 41.49 -3.96 -14.62
N GLY A 196 41.49 -5.30 -14.67
CA GLY A 196 42.68 -6.11 -14.45
C GLY A 196 43.52 -6.12 -15.72
N GLY A 197 44.80 -5.73 -15.65
CA GLY A 197 45.67 -5.79 -16.83
C GLY A 197 45.81 -7.21 -17.39
N ASP A 198 46.41 -7.34 -18.58
CA ASP A 198 46.52 -8.59 -19.38
C ASP A 198 47.12 -9.82 -18.63
N HIS A 199 47.68 -9.63 -17.44
CA HIS A 199 48.34 -10.65 -16.63
C HIS A 199 47.49 -11.24 -15.48
N GLU A 200 46.29 -10.72 -15.22
CA GLU A 200 45.39 -11.26 -14.18
C GLU A 200 44.52 -12.40 -14.73
N PRO A 201 44.22 -13.45 -13.93
CA PRO A 201 43.28 -14.48 -14.33
C PRO A 201 41.89 -13.90 -14.60
N LYS A 202 41.22 -14.35 -15.67
CA LYS A 202 39.85 -13.92 -16.02
C LYS A 202 38.93 -13.97 -14.81
N SER A 203 38.21 -12.89 -14.57
CA SER A 203 37.35 -12.79 -13.39
C SER A 203 36.21 -13.80 -13.43
N THR A 204 36.01 -14.51 -12.31
CA THR A 204 34.85 -15.40 -12.08
C THR A 204 33.80 -14.75 -11.18
N GLU A 205 33.96 -13.46 -10.88
CA GLU A 205 32.99 -12.73 -10.07
C GLU A 205 31.65 -12.60 -10.80
N THR A 206 30.58 -12.69 -10.02
CA THR A 206 29.19 -12.57 -10.51
C THR A 206 28.45 -11.53 -9.69
N ALA A 207 27.51 -10.85 -10.33
CA ALA A 207 26.58 -10.00 -9.61
C ALA A 207 25.48 -10.86 -9.00
N THR A 208 24.91 -10.40 -7.88
CA THR A 208 23.69 -11.01 -7.34
C THR A 208 22.51 -10.10 -7.62
N LEU A 209 21.55 -10.55 -8.43
CA LEU A 209 20.29 -9.83 -8.64
C LEU A 209 19.27 -10.21 -7.56
N LEU A 210 18.87 -9.22 -6.77
CA LEU A 210 17.94 -9.37 -5.66
C LEU A 210 16.60 -8.77 -6.04
N LEU A 211 15.55 -9.60 -6.00
CA LEU A 211 14.19 -9.18 -6.34
C LEU A 211 13.50 -8.57 -5.12
N GLY A 212 12.87 -7.43 -5.29
CA GLY A 212 12.09 -6.77 -4.26
C GLY A 212 10.65 -6.46 -4.66
N GLY A 213 10.07 -5.52 -3.94
CA GLY A 213 8.79 -4.91 -4.28
C GLY A 213 7.62 -5.87 -4.42
N SER A 214 6.71 -5.53 -5.32
CA SER A 214 5.41 -6.24 -5.42
C SER A 214 5.54 -7.66 -5.99
N TRP A 215 6.55 -7.90 -6.81
CA TRP A 215 6.87 -9.21 -7.35
C TRP A 215 7.34 -10.17 -6.26
N HIS A 216 8.34 -9.76 -5.45
CA HIS A 216 8.86 -10.59 -4.36
C HIS A 216 7.77 -10.95 -3.34
N LEU A 217 6.89 -10.00 -3.01
CA LEU A 217 5.75 -10.23 -2.13
C LEU A 217 4.64 -11.10 -2.77
N LYS A 218 4.70 -11.35 -4.08
CA LYS A 218 3.67 -12.03 -4.91
C LYS A 218 2.30 -11.36 -4.84
N VAL A 219 2.29 -10.03 -4.91
CA VAL A 219 1.08 -9.19 -4.97
C VAL A 219 1.12 -8.21 -6.15
N GLY A 220 2.07 -8.38 -7.07
CA GLY A 220 2.14 -7.62 -8.31
C GLY A 220 0.93 -7.91 -9.21
N LEU A 221 0.51 -6.89 -9.95
CA LEU A 221 -0.42 -7.02 -11.06
C LEU A 221 0.36 -7.29 -12.36
N ALA A 222 -0.36 -7.52 -13.46
CA ALA A 222 0.24 -7.81 -14.76
C ALA A 222 1.23 -6.72 -15.17
N GLU A 223 0.81 -5.48 -15.06
CA GLU A 223 1.51 -4.24 -15.41
C GLU A 223 2.51 -3.77 -14.35
N SER A 224 2.65 -4.48 -13.22
CA SER A 224 3.61 -4.09 -12.19
C SER A 224 5.04 -4.33 -12.63
N ASP A 225 5.92 -3.41 -12.27
CA ASP A 225 7.33 -3.44 -12.66
C ASP A 225 8.10 -4.50 -11.86
N LEU A 226 9.27 -4.88 -12.36
CA LEU A 226 10.24 -5.67 -11.62
C LEU A 226 11.23 -4.74 -10.91
N ASP A 227 11.10 -4.66 -9.58
CA ASP A 227 12.08 -4.00 -8.72
C ASP A 227 13.27 -4.95 -8.49
N VAL A 228 14.43 -4.63 -9.06
CA VAL A 228 15.64 -5.47 -9.00
C VAL A 228 16.80 -4.67 -8.43
N VAL A 229 17.54 -5.24 -7.50
CA VAL A 229 18.81 -4.68 -7.00
C VAL A 229 19.95 -5.49 -7.55
N ALA A 230 20.82 -4.86 -8.33
CA ALA A 230 22.12 -5.38 -8.70
C ALA A 230 23.10 -5.20 -7.53
N PHE A 231 23.34 -6.28 -6.78
CA PHE A 231 24.36 -6.31 -5.75
C PHE A 231 25.70 -6.67 -6.38
N MET A 232 26.59 -5.67 -6.41
CA MET A 232 27.80 -5.66 -7.22
C MET A 232 29.07 -5.80 -6.36
N PRO A 233 30.15 -6.40 -6.89
CA PRO A 233 31.44 -6.46 -6.22
C PRO A 233 32.03 -5.08 -5.90
N HIS A 234 32.98 -5.05 -4.98
CA HIS A 234 33.62 -3.81 -4.51
C HIS A 234 34.25 -2.97 -5.64
N ALA A 235 34.82 -3.64 -6.64
CA ALA A 235 35.49 -3.03 -7.79
C ALA A 235 34.54 -2.21 -8.69
N VAL A 236 33.24 -2.51 -8.68
CA VAL A 236 32.27 -1.82 -9.53
C VAL A 236 31.79 -0.55 -8.84
N THR A 237 32.08 0.62 -9.41
CA THR A 237 31.60 1.90 -8.89
C THR A 237 30.21 2.24 -9.41
N SER A 238 29.52 3.16 -8.72
CA SER A 238 28.24 3.71 -9.19
C SER A 238 28.38 4.36 -10.56
N GLU A 239 29.49 5.06 -10.82
CA GLU A 239 29.77 5.67 -12.11
C GLU A 239 29.84 4.63 -13.22
N LEU A 240 30.65 3.57 -13.05
CA LEU A 240 30.76 2.46 -14.01
C LEU A 240 29.40 1.80 -14.28
N PHE A 241 28.60 1.60 -13.23
CA PHE A 241 27.27 1.04 -13.37
C PHE A 241 26.34 1.97 -14.18
N PHE A 242 26.29 3.26 -13.86
CA PHE A 242 25.38 4.18 -14.55
C PHE A 242 25.92 4.70 -15.88
N SER A 243 27.17 4.44 -16.25
CA SER A 243 27.73 4.72 -17.58
C SER A 243 27.83 3.44 -18.42
N SER A 244 28.80 2.58 -18.13
CA SER A 244 29.16 1.40 -18.92
C SER A 244 28.04 0.37 -19.00
N LEU A 245 27.37 0.01 -17.88
CA LEU A 245 26.22 -0.91 -17.97
C LEU A 245 25.05 -0.28 -18.72
N CYS A 246 24.84 1.03 -18.55
CA CYS A 246 23.79 1.75 -19.28
C CYS A 246 24.04 1.69 -20.79
N GLU A 247 25.27 1.92 -21.23
CA GLU A 247 25.66 1.78 -22.64
C GLU A 247 25.51 0.34 -23.15
N HIS A 248 25.92 -0.63 -22.34
CA HIS A 248 25.77 -2.04 -22.68
C HIS A 248 24.30 -2.44 -22.84
N LEU A 249 23.43 -2.03 -21.91
CA LEU A 249 21.98 -2.26 -22.02
C LEU A 249 21.39 -1.59 -23.27
N ASN A 250 21.87 -0.41 -23.64
CA ASN A 250 21.40 0.30 -24.83
C ASN A 250 21.78 -0.39 -26.15
N GLN A 251 22.75 -1.32 -26.12
CA GLN A 251 23.16 -2.13 -27.27
C GLN A 251 22.39 -3.45 -27.38
N GLU A 252 21.70 -3.88 -26.32
CA GLU A 252 20.91 -5.11 -26.31
C GLU A 252 19.57 -4.89 -27.04
N ALA A 253 19.34 -5.62 -28.13
CA ALA A 253 18.12 -5.46 -28.95
C ALA A 253 16.81 -5.75 -28.21
N SER A 254 16.88 -6.46 -27.09
CA SER A 254 15.73 -6.77 -26.24
C SER A 254 15.36 -5.65 -25.25
N VAL A 255 16.20 -4.61 -25.15
CA VAL A 255 16.03 -3.46 -24.25
C VAL A 255 15.42 -2.28 -25.02
N SER A 256 14.45 -1.61 -24.41
CA SER A 256 13.84 -0.36 -24.89
C SER A 256 13.53 0.58 -23.73
N ASP A 257 13.23 1.85 -24.03
CA ASP A 257 12.85 2.88 -23.05
C ASP A 257 13.85 3.05 -21.89
N LEU A 258 15.15 2.94 -22.16
CA LEU A 258 16.18 3.01 -21.13
C LEU A 258 16.36 4.44 -20.63
N VAL A 259 16.10 4.64 -19.33
CA VAL A 259 16.21 5.93 -18.65
C VAL A 259 17.04 5.79 -17.37
N ALA A 260 18.13 6.54 -17.29
CA ALA A 260 18.99 6.59 -16.11
C ALA A 260 18.68 7.78 -15.19
N ARG A 261 18.09 7.52 -14.02
CA ARG A 261 17.73 8.55 -13.03
C ARG A 261 18.81 8.70 -11.96
N ARG A 262 19.97 9.23 -12.34
CA ARG A 262 21.17 9.34 -11.47
C ARG A 262 21.02 10.29 -10.26
N LYS A 263 20.15 11.31 -10.37
CA LYS A 263 19.94 12.34 -9.33
C LYS A 263 18.80 12.01 -8.35
N ALA A 264 18.16 10.85 -8.48
CA ALA A 264 17.10 10.44 -7.57
C ALA A 264 17.66 10.08 -6.18
N ALA A 265 16.81 10.10 -5.14
CA ALA A 265 17.20 9.72 -3.77
C ALA A 265 17.78 8.29 -3.68
N VAL A 266 17.32 7.41 -4.58
CA VAL A 266 17.95 6.13 -4.90
C VAL A 266 18.09 6.09 -6.43
N PRO A 267 19.32 6.18 -6.97
CA PRO A 267 19.57 6.10 -8.40
C PRO A 267 19.08 4.78 -9.00
N VAL A 268 18.48 4.86 -10.19
CA VAL A 268 17.84 3.71 -10.86
C VAL A 268 18.02 3.78 -12.39
N LEU A 269 18.21 2.61 -13.00
CA LEU A 269 18.03 2.41 -14.44
C LEU A 269 16.63 1.81 -14.66
N SER A 270 15.77 2.52 -15.36
CA SER A 270 14.42 2.04 -15.70
C SER A 270 14.36 1.74 -17.19
N PHE A 271 13.88 0.56 -17.60
CA PHE A 271 13.80 0.14 -18.99
C PHE A 271 12.76 -0.95 -19.20
N GLN A 272 12.42 -1.26 -20.45
CA GLN A 272 11.68 -2.46 -20.85
C GLN A 272 12.65 -3.52 -21.36
N LEU A 273 12.59 -4.73 -20.80
CA LEU A 273 13.28 -5.91 -21.31
C LEU A 273 12.25 -6.93 -21.76
N SER A 274 12.19 -7.23 -23.06
CA SER A 274 11.21 -8.15 -23.64
C SER A 274 9.76 -7.87 -23.18
N SER A 275 9.33 -6.60 -23.26
CA SER A 275 8.02 -6.06 -22.82
C SER A 275 7.74 -6.00 -21.31
N VAL A 276 8.70 -6.38 -20.46
CA VAL A 276 8.57 -6.25 -19.00
C VAL A 276 9.35 -5.03 -18.54
N ARG A 277 8.69 -4.13 -17.81
CA ARG A 277 9.36 -2.99 -17.17
C ARG A 277 10.21 -3.44 -15.99
N VAL A 278 11.45 -2.98 -15.96
CA VAL A 278 12.47 -3.29 -14.96
C VAL A 278 12.99 -1.98 -14.38
N ASP A 279 13.00 -1.89 -13.05
CA ASP A 279 13.71 -0.86 -12.30
C ASP A 279 14.93 -1.51 -11.64
N LEU A 280 16.12 -1.24 -12.19
CA LEU A 280 17.39 -1.81 -11.75
C LEU A 280 18.17 -0.81 -10.88
N LEU A 281 18.29 -1.15 -9.60
CA LEU A 281 18.99 -0.38 -8.57
C LEU A 281 20.42 -0.89 -8.38
N PHE A 282 21.33 0.00 -8.04
CA PHE A 282 22.72 -0.35 -7.74
C PHE A 282 22.98 -0.45 -6.24
N ALA A 283 23.68 -1.50 -5.81
CA ALA A 283 24.27 -1.60 -4.49
C ALA A 283 25.68 -2.17 -4.59
N ARG A 284 26.67 -1.51 -3.97
CA ARG A 284 28.06 -1.96 -3.96
C ARG A 284 28.41 -2.68 -2.67
N TYR A 285 28.96 -3.88 -2.76
CA TYR A 285 29.47 -4.60 -1.59
C TYR A 285 30.76 -3.93 -1.09
N ALA A 286 30.83 -3.62 0.20
CA ALA A 286 31.96 -2.91 0.77
C ALA A 286 33.18 -3.81 0.98
N GLN A 287 32.93 -5.11 1.14
CA GLN A 287 33.91 -6.13 1.45
C GLN A 287 34.57 -6.62 0.14
N GLN A 288 35.87 -6.94 0.21
CA GLN A 288 36.64 -7.45 -0.93
C GLN A 288 36.41 -8.95 -1.22
N GLN A 289 35.41 -9.56 -0.58
CA GLN A 289 35.04 -10.94 -0.82
C GLN A 289 34.00 -11.03 -1.95
N ALA A 290 33.84 -12.22 -2.52
CA ALA A 290 32.79 -12.48 -3.48
C ALA A 290 31.41 -12.09 -2.91
N VAL A 291 30.59 -11.48 -3.76
CA VAL A 291 29.24 -11.03 -3.39
C VAL A 291 28.42 -12.24 -2.92
N PRO A 292 27.74 -12.17 -1.77
CA PRO A 292 26.83 -13.21 -1.32
C PRO A 292 25.69 -13.44 -2.32
N LYS A 293 25.51 -14.69 -2.78
CA LYS A 293 24.41 -15.08 -3.69
C LYS A 293 23.02 -14.89 -3.08
N HIS A 294 22.95 -14.78 -1.76
CA HIS A 294 21.73 -14.55 -1.01
C HIS A 294 22.03 -13.51 0.07
N LEU A 295 21.16 -12.51 0.22
CA LEU A 295 21.23 -11.64 1.40
C LEU A 295 20.93 -12.46 2.64
N PRO A 296 21.69 -12.31 3.73
CA PRO A 296 21.29 -12.88 5.00
C PRO A 296 20.06 -12.12 5.49
N PHE A 297 18.93 -12.82 5.59
CA PHE A 297 17.68 -12.27 6.10
C PHE A 297 17.64 -12.23 7.64
N LEU A 298 18.77 -12.43 8.31
CA LEU A 298 18.84 -12.53 9.76
C LEU A 298 19.21 -11.17 10.37
N PRO A 299 18.45 -10.69 11.37
CA PRO A 299 18.84 -9.55 12.18
C PRO A 299 20.21 -9.83 12.84
N GLY A 300 21.20 -8.99 12.55
CA GLY A 300 22.58 -9.13 13.02
C GLY A 300 23.56 -9.47 11.89
N ASP A 301 23.18 -10.37 10.97
CA ASP A 301 23.97 -10.66 9.76
C ASP A 301 23.80 -9.56 8.70
N ASP A 302 22.61 -8.96 8.64
CA ASP A 302 22.31 -7.79 7.81
C ASP A 302 23.29 -6.64 8.08
N MET A 303 23.61 -6.41 9.35
CA MET A 303 24.60 -5.42 9.79
C MET A 303 26.02 -5.77 9.33
N GLN A 304 26.40 -7.05 9.31
CA GLN A 304 27.72 -7.47 8.84
C GLN A 304 27.86 -7.25 7.33
N VAL A 305 26.84 -7.61 6.55
CA VAL A 305 26.83 -7.40 5.10
C VAL A 305 26.82 -5.92 4.76
N MET A 306 26.05 -5.11 5.48
CA MET A 306 25.94 -3.68 5.23
C MET A 306 27.06 -2.82 5.84
N ARG A 307 28.00 -3.44 6.58
CA ARG A 307 29.11 -2.72 7.21
C ARG A 307 29.99 -2.05 6.16
N GLY A 308 30.17 -0.73 6.29
CA GLY A 308 31.01 0.07 5.39
C GLY A 308 30.40 0.36 4.02
N MET A 309 29.15 -0.06 3.78
CA MET A 309 28.42 0.32 2.57
C MET A 309 27.96 1.77 2.64
N ASP A 310 27.95 2.46 1.50
CA ASP A 310 27.39 3.82 1.42
C ASP A 310 25.87 3.81 1.61
N ALA A 311 25.33 4.95 2.06
CA ALA A 311 23.91 5.07 2.38
C ALA A 311 22.98 4.78 1.18
N THR A 312 23.42 5.02 -0.05
CA THR A 312 22.64 4.74 -1.26
C THR A 312 22.55 3.23 -1.49
N SER A 313 23.67 2.52 -1.41
CA SER A 313 23.69 1.05 -1.51
C SER A 313 22.85 0.38 -0.41
N VAL A 314 22.89 0.90 0.83
CA VAL A 314 22.04 0.42 1.94
C VAL A 314 20.55 0.64 1.66
N ARG A 315 20.17 1.80 1.11
CA ARG A 315 18.79 2.08 0.69
C ARG A 315 18.34 1.14 -0.44
N SER A 316 19.20 0.91 -1.45
CA SER A 316 18.90 -0.02 -2.56
C SER A 316 18.64 -1.44 -2.05
N LEU A 317 19.53 -1.99 -1.20
CA LEU A 317 19.36 -3.34 -0.64
C LEU A 317 18.08 -3.49 0.20
N SER A 318 17.60 -2.41 0.81
CA SER A 318 16.39 -2.43 1.62
C SER A 318 15.14 -2.79 0.81
N VAL A 319 15.13 -2.55 -0.51
CA VAL A 319 14.00 -2.91 -1.39
C VAL A 319 13.74 -4.42 -1.42
N ALA A 320 14.79 -5.23 -1.51
CA ALA A 320 14.69 -6.69 -1.46
C ALA A 320 14.57 -7.18 -0.01
N ARG A 321 15.43 -6.68 0.89
CA ARG A 321 15.51 -7.13 2.29
C ARG A 321 14.20 -6.96 3.05
N VAL A 322 13.58 -5.78 2.99
CA VAL A 322 12.34 -5.49 3.74
C VAL A 322 11.20 -6.38 3.27
N ALA A 323 11.09 -6.64 1.95
CA ALA A 323 10.08 -7.53 1.40
C ALA A 323 10.24 -8.97 1.92
N SER A 324 11.48 -9.48 1.99
CA SER A 324 11.77 -10.80 2.55
C SER A 324 11.47 -10.88 4.06
N LEU A 325 11.86 -9.87 4.83
CA LEU A 325 11.56 -9.81 6.27
C LEU A 325 10.06 -9.78 6.55
N ILE A 326 9.26 -9.08 5.74
CA ILE A 326 7.80 -9.11 5.85
C ILE A 326 7.27 -10.55 5.67
N LEU A 327 7.79 -11.31 4.68
CA LEU A 327 7.35 -12.68 4.42
C LEU A 327 7.71 -13.66 5.55
N GLU A 328 8.83 -13.43 6.25
CA GLU A 328 9.21 -14.19 7.45
C GLU A 328 8.33 -13.85 8.66
N LEU A 329 7.94 -12.58 8.78
CA LEU A 329 7.18 -12.05 9.91
C LEU A 329 5.68 -12.37 9.85
N VAL A 330 5.13 -12.68 8.68
CA VAL A 330 3.70 -12.99 8.54
C VAL A 330 3.39 -14.41 9.02
N PRO A 331 2.31 -14.63 9.79
CA PRO A 331 1.92 -15.97 10.23
C PRO A 331 1.50 -16.88 9.06
N ASN A 332 0.75 -16.34 8.09
CA ASN A 332 0.26 -17.05 6.92
C ASN A 332 0.44 -16.18 5.65
N ALA A 333 1.38 -16.56 4.80
CA ALA A 333 1.72 -15.80 3.59
C ALA A 333 0.59 -15.72 2.55
N SER A 334 -0.25 -16.75 2.42
CA SER A 334 -1.37 -16.76 1.47
C SER A 334 -2.45 -15.76 1.87
N VAL A 335 -2.82 -15.78 3.15
CA VAL A 335 -3.80 -14.86 3.73
C VAL A 335 -3.28 -13.42 3.70
N PHE A 336 -2.01 -13.21 4.06
CA PHE A 336 -1.34 -11.91 3.94
C PHE A 336 -1.41 -11.34 2.52
N ARG A 337 -1.04 -12.13 1.50
CA ARG A 337 -1.07 -11.70 0.09
C ARG A 337 -2.47 -11.30 -0.36
N SER A 338 -3.48 -12.10 0.01
CA SER A 338 -4.88 -11.83 -0.32
C SER A 338 -5.38 -10.54 0.34
N CYS A 339 -5.09 -10.35 1.63
CA CYS A 339 -5.43 -9.14 2.37
C CYS A 339 -4.71 -7.91 1.80
N LEU A 340 -3.40 -8.02 1.54
CA LEU A 340 -2.61 -6.93 0.96
C LEU A 340 -3.12 -6.53 -0.43
N ARG A 341 -3.57 -7.48 -1.25
CA ARG A 341 -4.19 -7.19 -2.55
C ARG A 341 -5.51 -6.43 -2.39
N VAL A 342 -6.35 -6.81 -1.43
CA VAL A 342 -7.58 -6.06 -1.08
C VAL A 342 -7.24 -4.62 -0.67
N ILE A 343 -6.33 -4.45 0.29
CA ILE A 343 -5.97 -3.13 0.83
C ILE A 343 -5.29 -2.25 -0.22
N ARG A 344 -4.42 -2.80 -1.08
CA ARG A 344 -3.81 -2.03 -2.17
C ARG A 344 -4.83 -1.58 -3.20
N LEU A 345 -5.78 -2.44 -3.57
CA LEU A 345 -6.86 -2.05 -4.48
C LEU A 345 -7.72 -0.93 -3.86
N TRP A 346 -8.11 -1.08 -2.60
CA TRP A 346 -8.83 -0.05 -1.85
C TRP A 346 -8.04 1.27 -1.83
N ALA A 347 -6.77 1.24 -1.41
CA ALA A 347 -5.95 2.44 -1.31
C ALA A 347 -5.77 3.16 -2.65
N ARG A 348 -5.58 2.42 -3.75
CA ARG A 348 -5.53 3.00 -5.10
C ARG A 348 -6.85 3.66 -5.49
N ARG A 349 -7.97 2.92 -5.37
CA ARG A 349 -9.31 3.45 -5.69
C ARG A 349 -9.67 4.68 -4.88
N ARG A 350 -9.22 4.77 -3.61
CA ARG A 350 -9.45 5.91 -2.73
C ARG A 350 -8.42 7.04 -2.84
N GLY A 351 -7.45 6.94 -3.76
CA GLY A 351 -6.46 8.00 -3.98
C GLY A 351 -5.42 8.13 -2.84
N LEU A 352 -5.09 7.02 -2.17
CA LEU A 352 -4.20 6.97 -1.00
C LEU A 352 -2.86 6.26 -1.28
N TYR A 353 -2.59 5.92 -2.54
CA TYR A 353 -1.43 5.12 -2.95
C TYR A 353 -0.39 5.98 -3.68
N SER A 354 0.36 6.81 -2.95
CA SER A 354 1.50 7.57 -3.50
C SER A 354 2.33 8.22 -2.40
N ASN A 355 3.52 7.68 -2.13
CA ASN A 355 4.46 8.30 -1.19
C ASN A 355 4.97 9.68 -1.67
N LYS A 356 5.06 9.89 -2.99
CA LYS A 356 5.47 11.16 -3.59
C LYS A 356 4.46 12.28 -3.31
N ALA A 357 3.17 11.96 -3.33
CA ALA A 357 2.08 12.90 -3.05
C ALA A 357 1.80 13.10 -1.54
N GLY A 358 2.59 12.47 -0.66
CA GLY A 358 2.40 12.54 0.79
C GLY A 358 1.40 11.52 1.37
N TYR A 359 1.04 10.49 0.61
CA TYR A 359 0.30 9.33 1.11
C TYR A 359 1.22 8.13 1.35
N LEU A 360 0.68 6.92 1.42
CA LEU A 360 1.44 5.71 1.74
C LEU A 360 1.88 4.98 0.46
N GLY A 361 3.13 4.49 0.48
CA GLY A 361 3.70 3.64 -0.57
C GLY A 361 3.40 2.15 -0.38
N GLY A 362 3.83 1.32 -1.35
CA GLY A 362 3.56 -0.12 -1.34
C GLY A 362 4.10 -0.85 -0.10
N ILE A 363 5.32 -0.52 0.34
CA ILE A 363 5.91 -1.13 1.54
C ILE A 363 5.18 -0.68 2.82
N SER A 364 4.76 0.58 2.92
CA SER A 364 3.97 1.05 4.07
C SER A 364 2.68 0.24 4.22
N TRP A 365 1.93 0.03 3.14
CA TRP A 365 0.73 -0.81 3.16
C TRP A 365 1.04 -2.26 3.51
N ALA A 366 2.15 -2.82 3.01
CA ALA A 366 2.58 -4.18 3.34
C ALA A 366 2.91 -4.34 4.83
N LEU A 367 3.58 -3.36 5.44
CA LEU A 367 3.90 -3.36 6.87
C LEU A 367 2.65 -3.24 7.73
N LEU A 368 1.71 -2.37 7.36
CA LEU A 368 0.42 -2.24 8.07
C LEU A 368 -0.39 -3.55 8.02
N VAL A 369 -0.45 -4.21 6.86
CA VAL A 369 -1.13 -5.51 6.75
C VAL A 369 -0.36 -6.60 7.52
N CYS A 370 0.97 -6.61 7.47
CA CYS A 370 1.80 -7.52 8.26
C CYS A 370 1.52 -7.38 9.76
N PHE A 371 1.47 -6.14 10.27
CA PHE A 371 1.15 -5.83 11.66
C PHE A 371 -0.20 -6.42 12.08
N VAL A 372 -1.25 -6.20 11.29
CA VAL A 372 -2.59 -6.75 11.57
C VAL A 372 -2.63 -8.28 11.46
N CYS A 373 -1.88 -8.86 10.51
CA CYS A 373 -1.74 -10.32 10.42
C CYS A 373 -1.06 -10.92 11.66
N GLN A 374 -0.08 -10.23 12.26
CA GLN A 374 0.56 -10.66 13.52
C GLN A 374 -0.41 -10.58 14.70
N MET A 375 -1.25 -9.54 14.77
CA MET A 375 -2.29 -9.42 15.79
C MET A 375 -3.33 -10.55 15.70
N PHE A 376 -3.65 -11.01 14.48
CA PHE A 376 -4.75 -11.95 14.22
C PHE A 376 -4.33 -13.12 13.32
N PRO A 377 -3.43 -14.02 13.78
CA PRO A 377 -2.78 -15.03 12.94
C PRO A 377 -3.73 -16.07 12.35
N ARG A 378 -4.91 -16.28 12.96
CA ARG A 378 -5.91 -17.28 12.54
C ARG A 378 -7.11 -16.69 11.80
N ALA A 379 -7.13 -15.38 11.56
CA ALA A 379 -8.26 -14.72 10.93
C ALA A 379 -8.33 -15.00 9.41
N SER A 380 -9.56 -15.10 8.88
CA SER A 380 -9.81 -15.17 7.43
C SER A 380 -9.51 -13.83 6.76
N VAL A 381 -9.45 -13.79 5.42
CA VAL A 381 -9.15 -12.56 4.68
C VAL A 381 -10.18 -11.46 4.96
N ALA A 382 -11.48 -11.78 4.89
CA ALA A 382 -12.52 -10.78 5.18
C ALA A 382 -12.47 -10.29 6.63
N SER A 383 -12.21 -11.19 7.59
CA SER A 383 -12.05 -10.83 9.00
C SER A 383 -10.82 -9.94 9.23
N LEU A 384 -9.69 -10.23 8.55
CA LEU A 384 -8.49 -9.39 8.61
C LEU A 384 -8.71 -8.01 7.99
N VAL A 385 -9.45 -7.90 6.89
CA VAL A 385 -9.79 -6.61 6.29
C VAL A 385 -10.66 -5.78 7.24
N HIS A 386 -11.65 -6.40 7.89
CA HIS A 386 -12.46 -5.73 8.92
C HIS A 386 -11.57 -5.21 10.06
N ARG A 387 -10.70 -6.08 10.60
CA ARG A 387 -9.77 -5.73 11.68
C ARG A 387 -8.73 -4.70 11.28
N PHE A 388 -8.26 -4.72 10.03
CA PHE A 388 -7.33 -3.73 9.50
C PHE A 388 -7.90 -2.32 9.63
N PHE A 389 -9.14 -2.12 9.19
CA PHE A 389 -9.81 -0.83 9.34
C PHE A 389 -10.06 -0.48 10.81
N SER A 390 -10.54 -1.41 11.62
CA SER A 390 -10.80 -1.15 13.05
C SER A 390 -9.54 -0.77 13.83
N VAL A 391 -8.44 -1.49 13.63
CA VAL A 391 -7.14 -1.20 14.25
C VAL A 391 -6.63 0.17 13.82
N LEU A 392 -6.57 0.44 12.51
CA LEU A 392 -5.92 1.66 12.02
C LEU A 392 -6.78 2.91 12.16
N ALA A 393 -8.11 2.79 12.17
CA ALA A 393 -9.01 3.91 12.46
C ALA A 393 -8.93 4.35 13.93
N SER A 394 -8.65 3.42 14.86
CA SER A 394 -8.50 3.68 16.29
C SER A 394 -7.05 3.91 16.74
N TRP A 395 -6.07 3.68 15.86
CA TRP A 395 -4.66 3.82 16.20
C TRP A 395 -4.30 5.25 16.63
N ARG A 396 -3.59 5.36 17.77
CA ARG A 396 -3.19 6.64 18.35
C ARG A 396 -1.87 7.13 17.76
N TRP A 397 -1.95 7.75 16.58
CA TRP A 397 -0.82 8.45 15.98
C TRP A 397 -0.33 9.61 16.88
N PRO A 398 0.98 9.88 16.98
CA PRO A 398 2.10 9.34 16.18
C PRO A 398 2.80 8.11 16.80
N THR A 399 2.13 7.29 17.62
CA THR A 399 2.75 6.03 18.09
C THR A 399 3.21 5.19 16.88
N PRO A 400 4.49 4.75 16.83
CA PRO A 400 5.00 4.04 15.68
C PRO A 400 4.38 2.65 15.56
N ILE A 401 4.14 2.20 14.33
CA ILE A 401 3.85 0.80 14.04
C ILE A 401 5.15 0.06 13.75
N LEU A 402 5.41 -0.97 14.55
CA LEU A 402 6.57 -1.86 14.47
C LEU A 402 6.07 -3.29 14.24
N VAL A 403 6.67 -4.02 13.30
CA VAL A 403 6.35 -5.45 13.05
C VAL A 403 7.40 -6.39 13.65
N ALA A 404 8.55 -5.86 14.03
CA ALA A 404 9.64 -6.53 14.73
C ALA A 404 10.40 -5.48 15.55
N HIS A 405 11.20 -5.93 16.52
CA HIS A 405 12.14 -5.04 17.18
C HIS A 405 13.18 -4.54 16.16
N PRO A 406 13.44 -3.22 16.09
CA PRO A 406 14.59 -2.71 15.36
C PRO A 406 15.87 -3.39 15.86
N SER A 407 16.76 -3.78 14.95
CA SER A 407 18.07 -4.29 15.33
C SER A 407 18.85 -3.18 16.04
N ASN A 408 19.44 -3.47 17.20
CA ASN A 408 20.36 -2.55 17.89
C ASN A 408 21.71 -2.57 17.15
N GLY A 409 21.79 -1.85 16.03
CA GLY A 409 23.04 -1.57 15.35
C GLY A 409 23.65 -0.29 15.88
N GLY A 410 24.93 -0.32 16.27
CA GLY A 410 25.67 0.87 16.69
C GLY A 410 25.58 1.99 15.64
N SER A 411 25.83 3.22 16.11
CA SER A 411 25.82 4.50 15.39
C SER A 411 26.36 4.46 13.94
N ALA A 412 25.56 3.95 13.01
CA ALA A 412 25.84 4.04 11.59
C ALA A 412 25.09 5.26 11.04
N ASP A 413 25.83 6.35 10.89
CA ASP A 413 25.58 7.47 9.95
C ASP A 413 24.13 7.93 9.76
N ASN A 414 23.36 8.16 10.83
CA ASN A 414 22.06 8.84 10.80
C ASN A 414 20.99 8.23 9.87
N VAL A 415 21.16 7.00 9.36
CA VAL A 415 20.17 6.36 8.47
C VAL A 415 19.00 5.75 9.24
N GLN A 416 19.23 5.37 10.50
CA GLN A 416 18.23 4.73 11.35
C GLN A 416 17.25 5.76 11.93
N TRP A 417 15.96 5.43 11.90
CA TRP A 417 14.90 6.24 12.51
C TRP A 417 15.05 6.27 14.03
N ASP A 418 15.28 7.47 14.57
CA ASP A 418 15.54 7.69 15.99
C ASP A 418 14.84 8.97 16.49
N PRO A 419 13.57 8.89 16.89
CA PRO A 419 12.81 10.06 17.36
C PRO A 419 13.29 10.59 18.72
N GLN A 420 14.17 9.88 19.45
CA GLN A 420 14.72 10.37 20.71
C GLN A 420 15.78 11.45 20.43
N HIS A 421 16.68 11.18 19.49
CA HIS A 421 17.80 12.07 19.19
C HIS A 421 17.58 12.96 17.96
N ASN A 422 16.75 12.55 17.00
CA ASN A 422 16.47 13.30 15.78
C ASN A 422 15.14 14.06 15.86
N ILE A 423 15.21 15.40 15.75
CA ILE A 423 14.03 16.30 15.83
C ILE A 423 13.08 16.08 14.64
N HIS A 424 13.61 15.81 13.45
CA HIS A 424 12.80 15.52 12.27
C HIS A 424 12.06 14.19 12.45
N ASP A 425 12.74 13.17 12.98
CA ASP A 425 12.11 11.87 13.24
C ASP A 425 10.98 11.96 14.25
N ARG A 426 11.15 12.81 15.27
CA ARG A 426 10.14 13.12 16.28
C ARG A 426 8.93 13.86 15.74
N ALA A 427 9.09 14.61 14.64
CA ALA A 427 8.02 15.37 14.00
C ALA A 427 7.14 14.53 13.05
N HIS A 428 7.52 13.27 12.77
CA HIS A 428 6.74 12.40 11.89
C HIS A 428 5.33 12.12 12.44
N LEU A 429 4.33 12.29 11.57
CA LEU A 429 2.92 12.16 11.95
C LEU A 429 2.43 10.71 11.99
N MET A 430 2.91 9.86 11.07
CA MET A 430 2.43 8.48 10.89
C MET A 430 3.60 7.48 10.79
N PRO A 431 4.40 7.26 11.84
CA PRO A 431 5.62 6.46 11.71
C PRO A 431 5.28 4.98 11.46
N ILE A 432 5.72 4.44 10.32
CA ILE A 432 5.55 3.03 9.93
C ILE A 432 6.95 2.49 9.60
N ILE A 433 7.50 1.69 10.51
CA ILE A 433 8.95 1.43 10.55
C ILE A 433 9.27 0.08 9.93
N THR A 434 10.29 0.04 9.07
CA THR A 434 10.79 -1.20 8.47
C THR A 434 11.46 -2.11 9.50
N PRO A 435 11.34 -3.45 9.38
CA PRO A 435 12.11 -4.38 10.20
C PRO A 435 13.59 -4.45 9.79
N GLY A 436 14.44 -4.94 10.69
CA GLY A 436 15.87 -5.14 10.47
C GLY A 436 16.67 -3.84 10.36
N PHE A 437 17.97 -3.95 10.06
CA PHE A 437 18.88 -2.81 10.00
C PHE A 437 19.09 -2.27 8.57
N PRO A 438 19.16 -0.93 8.37
CA PRO A 438 18.66 0.10 9.29
C PRO A 438 17.13 0.11 9.29
N ALA A 439 16.54 0.40 10.44
CA ALA A 439 15.10 0.61 10.57
C ALA A 439 14.77 2.04 10.13
N VAL A 440 13.88 2.21 9.16
CA VAL A 440 13.51 3.52 8.60
C VAL A 440 12.00 3.73 8.61
N ASN A 441 11.57 4.98 8.73
CA ASN A 441 10.16 5.33 8.54
C ASN A 441 9.82 5.31 7.04
N THR A 442 8.78 4.57 6.65
CA THR A 442 8.33 4.48 5.25
C THR A 442 7.31 5.55 4.87
N ALA A 443 6.80 6.31 5.85
CA ALA A 443 5.74 7.30 5.70
C ALA A 443 6.22 8.72 6.08
N VAL A 444 7.48 9.04 5.78
CA VAL A 444 8.12 10.34 6.10
C VAL A 444 7.43 11.54 5.46
N ASN A 445 6.77 11.32 4.31
CA ASN A 445 6.14 12.36 3.51
C ASN A 445 4.69 12.65 3.92
N VAL A 446 4.13 11.94 4.91
CA VAL A 446 2.77 12.18 5.37
C VAL A 446 2.72 13.52 6.10
N ASN A 447 1.86 14.42 5.61
CA ASN A 447 1.63 15.75 6.19
C ASN A 447 0.26 15.84 6.87
N ILE A 448 -0.07 17.00 7.44
CA ILE A 448 -1.31 17.19 8.22
C ILE A 448 -2.54 16.93 7.33
N SER A 449 -2.50 17.41 6.08
CA SER A 449 -3.60 17.27 5.14
C SER A 449 -3.83 15.83 4.70
N THR A 450 -2.77 15.11 4.32
CA THR A 450 -2.89 13.71 3.88
C THR A 450 -3.15 12.76 5.04
N MET A 451 -2.63 13.04 6.24
CA MET A 451 -2.97 12.32 7.47
C MET A 451 -4.47 12.41 7.78
N ARG A 452 -5.07 13.60 7.66
CA ARG A 452 -6.52 13.77 7.81
C ARG A 452 -7.29 12.88 6.85
N VAL A 453 -6.92 12.91 5.56
CA VAL A 453 -7.58 12.08 4.52
C VAL A 453 -7.42 10.58 4.82
N LEU A 454 -6.22 10.12 5.20
CA LEU A 454 -5.96 8.73 5.59
C LEU A 454 -6.87 8.30 6.75
N ARG A 455 -7.01 9.13 7.78
CA ARG A 455 -7.90 8.85 8.93
C ARG A 455 -9.38 8.80 8.53
N GLU A 456 -9.83 9.73 7.70
CA GLU A 456 -11.20 9.75 7.18
C GLU A 456 -11.54 8.49 6.38
N GLU A 457 -10.62 8.05 5.51
CA GLU A 457 -10.82 6.88 4.67
C GLU A 457 -10.71 5.56 5.44
N LEU A 458 -9.82 5.48 6.45
CA LEU A 458 -9.78 4.34 7.37
C LEU A 458 -11.08 4.22 8.18
N ALA A 459 -11.60 5.35 8.70
CA ALA A 459 -12.89 5.37 9.40
C ALA A 459 -14.08 5.08 8.48
N ARG A 460 -14.03 5.51 7.21
CA ARG A 460 -15.01 5.11 6.18
C ARG A 460 -14.96 3.61 5.94
N GLY A 461 -13.76 3.04 5.77
CA GLY A 461 -13.58 1.59 5.63
C GLY A 461 -14.16 0.82 6.80
N GLN A 462 -13.86 1.25 8.04
CA GLN A 462 -14.41 0.64 9.25
C GLN A 462 -15.94 0.62 9.25
N ARG A 463 -16.58 1.77 8.97
CA ARG A 463 -18.05 1.87 8.92
C ARG A 463 -18.67 0.95 7.88
N ILE A 464 -18.08 0.84 6.69
CA ILE A 464 -18.56 -0.07 5.63
C ILE A 464 -18.44 -1.52 6.10
N MET A 465 -17.28 -1.89 6.66
CA MET A 465 -17.04 -3.25 7.12
C MET A 465 -17.95 -3.64 8.30
N ASP A 466 -18.23 -2.72 9.21
CA ASP A 466 -19.17 -2.91 10.31
C ASP A 466 -20.61 -3.09 9.80
N ASP A 467 -21.03 -2.30 8.82
CA ASP A 467 -22.35 -2.44 8.21
C ASP A 467 -22.54 -3.78 7.49
N LEU A 468 -21.55 -4.19 6.68
CA LEU A 468 -21.54 -5.50 6.02
C LEU A 468 -21.66 -6.64 7.05
N ARG A 469 -20.90 -6.56 8.14
CA ARG A 469 -20.93 -7.56 9.21
C ARG A 469 -22.26 -7.59 9.94
N ARG A 470 -22.80 -6.43 10.34
CA ARG A 470 -24.10 -6.34 11.03
C ARG A 470 -25.25 -6.90 10.19
N ARG A 471 -25.23 -6.67 8.89
CA ARG A 471 -26.24 -7.16 7.95
C ARG A 471 -25.95 -8.57 7.40
N SER A 472 -24.85 -9.20 7.84
CA SER A 472 -24.37 -10.49 7.33
C SER A 472 -24.27 -10.55 5.79
N LEU A 473 -23.87 -9.44 5.15
CA LEU A 473 -23.75 -9.35 3.70
C LEU A 473 -22.41 -9.95 3.24
N SER A 474 -22.49 -10.93 2.35
CA SER A 474 -21.33 -11.63 1.79
C SER A 474 -21.31 -11.71 0.27
N HIS A 475 -22.33 -11.18 -0.43
CA HIS A 475 -22.38 -11.22 -1.89
C HIS A 475 -21.27 -10.34 -2.51
N PRO A 476 -20.65 -10.73 -3.65
CA PRO A 476 -19.58 -9.93 -4.27
C PRO A 476 -19.93 -8.45 -4.49
N SER A 477 -21.16 -8.14 -4.89
CA SER A 477 -21.60 -6.75 -5.13
C SER A 477 -21.65 -5.90 -3.86
N SER A 478 -21.82 -6.50 -2.67
CA SER A 478 -21.83 -5.78 -1.39
C SER A 478 -20.50 -5.08 -1.11
N TRP A 479 -19.41 -5.56 -1.71
CA TRP A 479 -18.06 -5.02 -1.53
C TRP A 479 -17.74 -3.82 -2.44
N ASN A 480 -18.57 -3.54 -3.44
CA ASN A 480 -18.33 -2.45 -4.40
C ASN A 480 -18.20 -1.08 -3.72
N GLN A 481 -18.93 -0.87 -2.62
CA GLN A 481 -18.86 0.36 -1.85
C GLN A 481 -17.45 0.59 -1.27
N LEU A 482 -16.76 -0.47 -0.84
CA LEU A 482 -15.40 -0.36 -0.33
C LEU A 482 -14.45 0.19 -1.41
N PHE A 483 -14.60 -0.26 -2.65
CA PHE A 483 -13.72 0.05 -3.79
C PHE A 483 -14.23 1.18 -4.71
N THR A 484 -15.21 1.96 -4.25
CA THR A 484 -15.71 3.13 -4.99
C THR A 484 -14.55 4.12 -5.20
N PRO A 485 -14.34 4.65 -6.42
CA PRO A 485 -13.31 5.66 -6.69
C PRO A 485 -13.44 6.89 -5.79
N THR A 486 -12.34 7.56 -5.49
CA THR A 486 -12.32 8.79 -4.69
C THR A 486 -13.13 9.91 -5.33
N GLU A 487 -13.86 10.65 -4.52
CA GLU A 487 -14.80 11.66 -4.98
C GLU A 487 -14.17 13.07 -5.02
N VAL A 488 -12.83 13.23 -5.00
CA VAL A 488 -12.15 14.55 -4.90
C VAL A 488 -12.72 15.59 -5.87
N LEU A 489 -12.94 15.22 -7.13
CA LEU A 489 -13.45 16.16 -8.13
C LEU A 489 -14.87 16.64 -7.85
N VAL A 490 -15.70 15.82 -7.21
CA VAL A 490 -17.11 16.15 -6.92
C VAL A 490 -17.37 16.50 -5.44
N ARG A 491 -16.38 16.28 -4.57
CA ARG A 491 -16.46 16.53 -3.12
C ARG A 491 -16.26 17.99 -2.75
N TYR A 492 -15.40 18.70 -3.47
CA TYR A 492 -14.98 20.06 -3.13
C TYR A 492 -15.64 21.08 -4.06
N ASP A 493 -15.90 22.30 -3.56
CA ASP A 493 -16.34 23.44 -4.38
C ASP A 493 -15.17 24.13 -5.08
N HIS A 494 -13.97 23.99 -4.52
CA HIS A 494 -12.76 24.67 -4.94
C HIS A 494 -11.64 23.66 -5.24
N HIS A 495 -10.94 23.90 -6.34
CA HIS A 495 -9.84 23.06 -6.80
C HIS A 495 -8.66 23.92 -7.25
N ILE A 496 -7.46 23.40 -7.00
CA ILE A 496 -6.25 23.82 -7.70
C ILE A 496 -6.04 22.80 -8.82
N ALA A 497 -6.04 23.28 -10.06
CA ALA A 497 -5.76 22.49 -11.25
C ALA A 497 -4.31 22.76 -11.67
N ILE A 498 -3.49 21.71 -11.70
CA ILE A 498 -2.14 21.74 -12.26
C ILE A 498 -2.23 21.07 -13.62
N GLU A 499 -2.29 21.88 -14.67
CA GLU A 499 -2.40 21.45 -16.05
C GLU A 499 -1.00 21.26 -16.63
N LEU A 500 -0.74 20.09 -17.22
CA LEU A 500 0.51 19.71 -17.84
C LEU A 500 0.28 19.50 -19.32
N ARG A 501 1.14 20.09 -20.14
CA ARG A 501 1.14 19.88 -21.59
C ARG A 501 2.49 19.36 -22.04
N ALA A 502 2.49 18.48 -23.03
CA ALA A 502 3.70 17.88 -23.59
C ALA A 502 3.47 17.47 -25.05
N PRO A 503 4.53 17.30 -25.86
CA PRO A 503 4.38 16.95 -27.28
C PRO A 503 3.92 15.51 -27.53
N ASN A 504 4.13 14.60 -26.59
CA ASN A 504 3.74 13.18 -26.70
C ASN A 504 3.59 12.52 -25.31
N GLU A 505 3.03 11.30 -25.28
CA GLU A 505 2.75 10.57 -24.04
C GLU A 505 4.00 10.26 -23.20
N GLU A 506 5.15 9.99 -23.85
CA GLU A 506 6.40 9.72 -23.14
C GLU A 506 6.90 10.98 -22.41
N ALA A 507 6.91 12.12 -23.11
CA ALA A 507 7.24 13.41 -22.53
C ALA A 507 6.27 13.78 -21.40
N LEU A 508 4.97 13.53 -21.56
CA LEU A 508 4.00 13.76 -20.49
C LEU A 508 4.25 12.86 -19.27
N ALA A 509 4.59 11.58 -19.48
CA ALA A 509 4.89 10.65 -18.40
C ALA A 509 6.12 11.09 -17.60
N GLU A 510 7.17 11.57 -18.29
CA GLU A 510 8.36 12.13 -17.64
C GLU A 510 8.02 13.40 -16.86
N TRP A 511 7.33 14.35 -17.50
CA TRP A 511 6.97 15.63 -16.91
C TRP A 511 6.04 15.47 -15.71
N SER A 512 5.01 14.64 -15.84
CA SER A 512 4.08 14.33 -14.76
C SER A 512 4.77 13.64 -13.57
N SER A 513 5.71 12.72 -13.81
CA SER A 513 6.48 12.07 -12.74
C SER A 513 7.32 13.07 -11.94
N PHE A 514 7.91 14.07 -12.62
CA PHE A 514 8.63 15.17 -11.98
C PHE A 514 7.69 16.05 -11.16
N VAL A 515 6.61 16.57 -11.77
CA VAL A 515 5.64 17.46 -11.09
C VAL A 515 4.99 16.76 -9.88
N ALA A 516 4.61 15.50 -10.02
CA ALA A 516 4.06 14.70 -8.92
C ALA A 516 5.04 14.57 -7.74
N SER A 517 6.36 14.49 -8.01
CA SER A 517 7.39 14.43 -6.96
C SER A 517 7.52 15.73 -6.16
N ARG A 518 7.10 16.86 -6.73
CA ARG A 518 7.17 18.20 -6.10
C ARG A 518 5.84 18.62 -5.47
N THR A 519 4.71 18.09 -5.94
CA THR A 519 3.35 18.50 -5.52
C THR A 519 3.15 18.49 -4.00
N ARG A 520 3.81 17.58 -3.27
CA ARG A 520 3.78 17.57 -1.80
C ARG A 520 4.22 18.91 -1.18
N LYS A 521 5.23 19.57 -1.72
CA LYS A 521 5.72 20.87 -1.22
C LYS A 521 4.66 21.96 -1.31
N LEU A 522 3.87 21.95 -2.39
CA LEU A 522 2.73 22.86 -2.54
C LEU A 522 1.67 22.59 -1.47
N VAL A 523 1.32 21.32 -1.23
CA VAL A 523 0.36 20.93 -0.17
C VAL A 523 0.87 21.35 1.21
N GLU A 524 2.15 21.17 1.50
CA GLU A 524 2.80 21.60 2.75
C GLU A 524 2.79 23.11 2.95
N THR A 525 2.94 23.88 1.88
CA THR A 525 2.84 25.34 1.96
C THR A 525 1.39 25.77 2.21
N LEU A 526 0.45 25.18 1.46
CA LEU A 526 -0.97 25.52 1.53
C LEU A 526 -1.61 25.15 2.87
N GLN A 527 -1.22 24.05 3.50
CA GLN A 527 -1.82 23.62 4.78
C GLN A 527 -1.55 24.61 5.93
N HIS A 528 -0.55 25.48 5.78
CA HIS A 528 -0.24 26.53 6.75
C HIS A 528 -0.87 27.89 6.38
N THR A 529 -1.66 27.94 5.31
CA THR A 529 -2.39 29.14 4.91
C THR A 529 -3.65 29.30 5.77
N PRO A 530 -3.80 30.38 6.58
CA PRO A 530 -4.88 30.49 7.56
C PRO A 530 -6.30 30.42 6.99
N SER A 531 -6.51 30.80 5.73
CA SER A 531 -7.83 30.75 5.10
C SER A 531 -8.19 29.36 4.55
N VAL A 532 -7.21 28.46 4.40
CA VAL A 532 -7.42 27.11 3.88
C VAL A 532 -7.80 26.19 5.05
N ALA A 533 -9.00 25.62 5.00
CA ALA A 533 -9.51 24.72 6.04
C ALA A 533 -9.03 23.28 5.85
N THR A 534 -9.18 22.75 4.64
CA THR A 534 -8.75 21.38 4.32
C THR A 534 -8.22 21.29 2.90
N LEU A 535 -7.22 20.42 2.70
CA LEU A 535 -6.64 20.07 1.40
C LEU A 535 -6.75 18.56 1.16
N HIS A 536 -6.94 18.19 -0.08
CA HIS A 536 -7.02 16.80 -0.55
C HIS A 536 -6.34 16.68 -1.92
N PRO A 537 -5.02 16.44 -1.95
CA PRO A 537 -4.31 16.21 -3.20
C PRO A 537 -4.71 14.88 -3.82
N LEU A 538 -5.03 14.86 -5.11
CA LEU A 538 -5.24 13.63 -5.86
C LEU A 538 -3.88 13.17 -6.44
N PRO A 539 -3.41 11.95 -6.14
CA PRO A 539 -2.08 11.50 -6.55
C PRO A 539 -1.99 11.05 -8.02
N GLU A 540 -3.12 10.77 -8.67
CA GLU A 540 -3.18 10.28 -10.04
C GLU A 540 -3.41 11.41 -11.03
N ILE A 541 -2.73 11.33 -12.17
CA ILE A 541 -2.96 12.25 -13.28
C ILE A 541 -4.27 11.90 -13.96
N ILE A 542 -5.08 12.91 -14.25
CA ILE A 542 -6.32 12.78 -15.00
C ILE A 542 -6.08 13.16 -16.45
N ARG A 543 -6.47 12.27 -17.37
CA ARG A 543 -6.47 12.51 -18.81
C ARG A 543 -7.88 12.99 -19.24
N PRO A 544 -8.00 14.09 -20.00
CA PRO A 544 -9.28 14.55 -20.51
C PRO A 544 -9.88 13.51 -21.47
N GLN A 545 -11.18 13.23 -21.32
CA GLN A 545 -11.95 12.30 -22.14
C GLN A 545 -12.60 13.03 -23.32
N GLY A 546 -12.50 12.44 -24.52
CA GLY A 546 -13.05 13.02 -25.75
C GLY A 546 -12.20 14.17 -26.24
N ALA A 547 -11.55 13.99 -27.38
CA ALA A 547 -10.55 14.94 -27.87
C ALA A 547 -11.05 15.59 -29.16
N GLU A 548 -11.11 16.91 -29.19
CA GLU A 548 -10.28 17.61 -30.17
C GLU A 548 -8.85 17.51 -29.61
N ALA A 549 -8.21 16.37 -29.85
CA ALA A 549 -6.79 16.27 -29.63
C ALA A 549 -6.22 17.17 -30.70
N ASN A 550 -5.61 18.29 -30.32
CA ASN A 550 -4.58 18.81 -31.19
C ASN A 550 -3.61 17.64 -31.39
N GLU A 551 -3.48 17.13 -32.62
CA GLU A 551 -2.65 15.96 -32.94
C GLU A 551 -1.19 16.09 -32.44
N ASN A 552 -0.78 17.33 -32.10
CA ASN A 552 0.55 17.70 -31.69
C ASN A 552 0.74 17.89 -30.17
N GLU A 553 -0.28 17.70 -29.33
CA GLU A 553 -0.16 17.97 -27.88
C GLU A 553 -1.01 17.06 -26.99
N VAL A 554 -0.40 16.56 -25.91
CA VAL A 554 -1.07 15.77 -24.88
C VAL A 554 -1.20 16.55 -23.57
N VAL A 555 -2.39 16.51 -22.95
CA VAL A 555 -2.72 17.33 -21.76
C VAL A 555 -3.15 16.51 -20.56
N GLY A 556 -2.50 16.64 -19.41
CA GLY A 556 -2.87 15.93 -18.17
C GLY A 556 -3.07 16.87 -16.99
N TYR A 557 -3.87 16.45 -16.01
CA TYR A 557 -4.20 17.29 -14.86
C TYR A 557 -3.90 16.59 -13.54
N TYR A 558 -3.26 17.31 -12.61
CA TYR A 558 -3.35 17.02 -11.18
C TYR A 558 -4.33 17.96 -10.50
N PHE A 559 -5.08 17.45 -9.54
CA PHE A 559 -6.05 18.24 -8.79
C PHE A 559 -5.78 18.21 -7.29
N ILE A 560 -5.93 19.35 -6.64
CA ILE A 560 -6.00 19.45 -5.19
C ILE A 560 -7.36 20.05 -4.85
N GLY A 561 -8.26 19.22 -4.32
CA GLY A 561 -9.55 19.69 -3.79
C GLY A 561 -9.35 20.35 -2.43
N TYR A 562 -10.00 21.48 -2.19
CA TYR A 562 -9.86 22.18 -0.92
C TYR A 562 -11.13 22.91 -0.48
N SER A 563 -11.13 23.30 0.79
CA SER A 563 -12.19 24.13 1.39
C SER A 563 -11.54 25.28 2.15
N ILE A 564 -12.28 26.36 2.30
CA ILE A 564 -11.87 27.55 3.04
C ILE A 564 -12.53 27.61 4.40
N ASN A 565 -11.89 28.26 5.36
CA ASN A 565 -12.51 28.54 6.65
C ASN A 565 -13.69 29.49 6.42
N ALA A 566 -14.88 29.10 6.87
CA ALA A 566 -16.06 29.95 6.75
C ALA A 566 -15.78 31.29 7.46
N ALA A 567 -16.15 32.40 6.81
CA ALA A 567 -16.10 33.70 7.46
C ALA A 567 -16.94 33.65 8.75
N PRO A 568 -16.47 34.20 9.88
CA PRO A 568 -17.28 34.28 11.09
C PRO A 568 -18.61 34.95 10.76
N LEU A 569 -19.73 34.32 11.12
CA LEU A 569 -21.04 34.97 11.03
C LEU A 569 -20.94 36.29 11.84
N PRO A 570 -21.39 37.44 11.30
CA PRO A 570 -21.37 38.68 12.06
C PRO A 570 -22.20 38.48 13.34
N GLN A 571 -21.55 38.61 14.50
CA GLN A 571 -22.26 38.57 15.77
C GLN A 571 -23.23 39.75 15.81
N PRO A 572 -24.51 39.55 16.18
CA PRO A 572 -25.42 40.66 16.38
C PRO A 572 -24.85 41.53 17.50
N ARG A 573 -24.59 42.80 17.20
CA ARG A 573 -24.22 43.80 18.22
C ARG A 573 -25.33 43.81 19.28
N ARG A 574 -24.96 43.78 20.57
CA ARG A 574 -25.91 43.95 21.69
C ARG A 574 -26.65 45.28 21.51
N GLY A 575 -27.87 45.23 20.98
CA GLY A 575 -28.70 46.41 20.74
C GLY A 575 -29.82 46.19 19.70
N ASP A 576 -29.58 45.40 18.66
CA ASP A 576 -30.56 45.23 17.58
C ASP A 576 -31.57 44.11 17.87
N ARG A 577 -32.48 44.39 18.81
CA ARG A 577 -33.79 43.73 18.84
C ARG A 577 -34.82 44.71 18.32
N ARG A 578 -35.03 44.74 17.00
CA ARG A 578 -36.34 44.82 16.32
C ARG A 578 -36.17 45.10 14.83
N TYR A 579 -36.82 44.26 14.02
CA TYR A 579 -37.03 44.33 12.57
C TYR A 579 -35.80 44.28 11.65
N SER A 580 -35.52 43.11 11.07
CA SER A 580 -35.38 43.00 9.61
C SER A 580 -35.43 41.54 9.16
N ALA A 581 -36.19 41.34 8.08
CA ALA A 581 -36.27 40.11 7.31
C ALA A 581 -34.90 39.65 6.79
N ARG A 582 -34.78 38.32 6.61
CA ARG A 582 -33.83 37.63 5.73
C ARG A 582 -32.39 38.16 5.82
N ALA A 583 -31.58 37.54 6.68
CA ALA A 583 -30.12 37.71 6.66
C ALA A 583 -29.60 37.61 5.21
N PRO A 584 -28.72 38.52 4.76
CA PRO A 584 -28.20 38.45 3.40
C PRO A 584 -27.49 37.12 3.25
N VAL A 585 -27.92 36.33 2.25
CA VAL A 585 -27.13 35.19 1.78
C VAL A 585 -25.75 35.75 1.42
N PRO A 586 -24.64 35.22 1.97
CA PRO A 586 -23.31 35.69 1.60
C PRO A 586 -23.19 35.62 0.09
N LYS A 587 -22.83 36.73 -0.56
CA LYS A 587 -22.66 36.78 -2.02
C LYS A 587 -21.66 35.70 -2.40
N THR A 588 -22.10 34.72 -3.18
CA THR A 588 -21.30 33.57 -3.67
C THR A 588 -19.98 34.01 -4.31
N SER A 589 -19.95 35.20 -4.93
CA SER A 589 -18.75 35.80 -5.52
C SER A 589 -17.63 36.09 -4.52
N GLY A 590 -17.96 36.48 -3.28
CA GLY A 590 -16.96 36.83 -2.26
C GLY A 590 -16.20 35.61 -1.71
N ASN A 591 -16.88 34.47 -1.59
CA ASN A 591 -16.25 33.22 -1.14
C ASN A 591 -15.33 32.64 -2.22
N GLU A 592 -15.74 32.69 -3.49
CA GLU A 592 -14.91 32.24 -4.61
C GLU A 592 -13.67 33.12 -4.80
N GLU A 593 -13.80 34.43 -4.67
CA GLU A 593 -12.67 35.35 -4.72
C GLU A 593 -11.69 35.13 -3.55
N LEU A 594 -12.21 34.92 -2.33
CA LEU A 594 -11.38 34.58 -1.18
C LEU A 594 -10.66 33.24 -1.37
N ALA A 595 -11.34 32.22 -1.89
CA ALA A 595 -10.75 30.92 -2.19
C ALA A 595 -9.64 31.05 -3.24
N LYS A 596 -9.87 31.78 -4.33
CA LYS A 596 -8.85 32.06 -5.35
C LYS A 596 -7.65 32.78 -4.75
N ASN A 597 -7.88 33.83 -3.97
CA ASN A 597 -6.82 34.70 -3.45
C ASN A 597 -5.95 34.00 -2.40
N CYS A 598 -6.53 33.13 -1.57
CA CYS A 598 -5.76 32.49 -0.49
C CYS A 598 -4.72 31.49 -0.99
N VAL A 599 -4.94 30.85 -2.15
CA VAL A 599 -3.98 29.90 -2.72
C VAL A 599 -2.98 30.55 -3.70
N ALA A 600 -3.31 31.73 -4.24
CA ALA A 600 -2.60 32.35 -5.35
C ALA A 600 -1.12 32.65 -5.08
N SER A 601 -0.75 33.02 -3.85
CA SER A 601 0.66 33.29 -3.54
C SER A 601 1.48 31.99 -3.48
N ALA A 602 0.93 30.95 -2.86
CA ALA A 602 1.61 29.67 -2.73
C ALA A 602 1.76 28.96 -4.08
N THR A 603 0.74 29.02 -4.94
CA THR A 603 0.80 28.41 -6.28
C THR A 603 1.82 29.13 -7.18
N ARG A 604 1.84 30.47 -7.18
CA ARG A 604 2.83 31.26 -7.94
C ARG A 604 4.26 31.00 -7.46
N TYR A 605 4.47 30.97 -6.14
CA TYR A 605 5.77 30.65 -5.57
C TYR A 605 6.23 29.25 -5.99
N PHE A 606 5.36 28.24 -5.83
CA PHE A 606 5.67 26.86 -6.23
C PHE A 606 5.99 26.72 -7.72
N LEU A 607 5.21 27.36 -8.61
CA LEU A 607 5.48 27.37 -10.05
C LEU A 607 6.88 27.94 -10.34
N ALA A 608 7.18 29.11 -9.78
CA ALA A 608 8.44 29.80 -10.01
C ALA A 608 9.67 29.05 -9.45
N THR A 609 9.56 28.43 -8.26
CA THR A 609 10.72 27.85 -7.58
C THR A 609 10.92 26.36 -7.82
N GLU A 610 9.86 25.61 -8.14
CA GLU A 610 9.95 24.16 -8.29
C GLU A 610 9.79 23.68 -9.73
N LEU A 611 9.07 24.41 -10.59
CA LEU A 611 8.70 23.95 -11.92
C LEU A 611 9.33 24.75 -13.05
N ASP A 612 9.35 26.08 -12.99
CA ASP A 612 9.93 26.91 -14.05
C ASP A 612 11.46 26.85 -14.08
N SER A 613 12.10 26.70 -12.92
CA SER A 613 13.55 26.50 -12.81
C SER A 613 13.99 25.04 -12.97
N ALA A 614 13.09 24.14 -13.36
CA ALA A 614 13.39 22.71 -13.44
C ALA A 614 14.21 22.36 -14.68
N THR A 615 15.35 21.69 -14.48
CA THR A 615 16.19 21.18 -15.58
C THR A 615 15.51 20.08 -16.39
N GLU A 616 14.50 19.45 -15.80
CA GLU A 616 13.70 18.36 -16.37
C GLU A 616 12.64 18.87 -17.35
N LYS A 617 12.36 20.19 -17.40
CA LYS A 617 11.43 20.80 -18.34
C LYS A 617 12.08 20.88 -19.73
N LYS A 618 11.67 20.01 -20.65
CA LYS A 618 12.15 19.99 -22.05
C LYS A 618 11.32 20.90 -22.95
N PRO A 619 11.81 21.28 -24.15
CA PRO A 619 11.02 22.03 -25.12
C PRO A 619 9.68 21.35 -25.42
N GLY A 620 8.58 22.12 -25.38
CA GLY A 620 7.22 21.62 -25.54
C GLY A 620 6.57 21.09 -24.25
N MET A 621 7.29 21.02 -23.12
CA MET A 621 6.69 20.74 -21.81
C MET A 621 6.23 22.04 -21.13
N GLU A 622 4.94 22.13 -20.85
CA GLU A 622 4.34 23.29 -20.19
C GLU A 622 3.61 22.89 -18.91
N VAL A 623 3.47 23.86 -18.01
CA VAL A 623 2.69 23.70 -16.79
C VAL A 623 1.98 25.00 -16.44
N GLU A 624 0.71 24.89 -16.08
CA GLU A 624 -0.10 26.00 -15.58
C GLU A 624 -0.79 25.59 -14.27
N ILE A 625 -0.80 26.49 -13.29
CA ILE A 625 -1.44 26.24 -11.99
C ILE A 625 -2.54 27.26 -11.75
N ASN A 626 -3.78 26.79 -11.81
CA ASN A 626 -4.96 27.64 -11.75
C ASN A 626 -5.93 27.25 -10.64
N TYR A 627 -6.53 28.26 -10.03
CA TYR A 627 -7.76 28.07 -9.27
C TYR A 627 -8.92 27.77 -10.24
N ARG A 628 -9.73 26.78 -9.89
CA ARG A 628 -11.00 26.48 -10.56
C ARG A 628 -12.06 26.23 -9.49
N SER A 629 -13.24 26.84 -9.62
CA SER A 629 -14.42 26.32 -8.93
C SER A 629 -14.86 25.02 -9.58
N TRP A 630 -15.68 24.24 -8.88
CA TRP A 630 -16.23 23.00 -9.42
C TRP A 630 -16.98 23.23 -10.74
N ASN A 631 -17.65 24.37 -10.91
CA ASN A 631 -18.31 24.76 -12.16
C ASN A 631 -17.34 25.10 -13.29
N GLY A 632 -16.14 25.58 -12.96
CA GLY A 632 -15.08 25.88 -13.92
C GLY A 632 -14.16 24.70 -14.27
N LEU A 633 -14.38 23.50 -13.70
CA LEU A 633 -13.64 22.30 -14.08
C LEU A 633 -14.03 21.84 -15.49
N PRO A 634 -13.07 21.47 -16.36
CA PRO A 634 -13.36 20.98 -17.71
C PRO A 634 -14.32 19.78 -17.69
N SER A 635 -15.29 19.73 -18.59
CA SER A 635 -16.23 18.59 -18.67
C SER A 635 -15.52 17.27 -18.97
N THR A 636 -14.40 17.34 -19.69
CA THR A 636 -13.57 16.22 -20.14
C THR A 636 -12.84 15.52 -18.99
N VAL A 637 -12.64 16.15 -17.82
CA VAL A 637 -11.97 15.50 -16.68
C VAL A 637 -12.89 14.55 -15.89
N PHE A 638 -14.20 14.60 -16.14
CA PHE A 638 -15.17 13.76 -15.45
C PHE A 638 -15.45 12.47 -16.24
N PRO A 639 -15.33 11.29 -15.61
CA PRO A 639 -15.81 10.05 -16.19
C PRO A 639 -17.29 10.12 -16.55
N GLY A 640 -17.63 9.92 -17.82
CA GLY A 640 -19.02 10.05 -18.31
C GLY A 640 -19.51 11.49 -18.45
N GLY A 641 -18.61 12.47 -18.38
CA GLY A 641 -18.87 13.87 -18.63
C GLY A 641 -19.58 14.61 -17.49
N ARG A 642 -19.94 15.87 -17.76
CA ARG A 642 -20.49 16.81 -16.77
C ARG A 642 -21.79 16.32 -16.13
N THR A 643 -22.68 15.71 -16.90
CA THR A 643 -23.99 15.23 -16.41
C THR A 643 -23.82 14.12 -15.37
N ALA A 644 -22.93 13.16 -15.62
CA ALA A 644 -22.60 12.12 -14.66
C ALA A 644 -22.01 12.72 -13.38
N ALA A 645 -21.10 13.69 -13.51
CA ALA A 645 -20.48 14.39 -12.38
C ALA A 645 -21.50 15.14 -11.50
N ILE A 646 -22.52 15.77 -12.09
CA ILE A 646 -23.62 16.41 -11.34
C ILE A 646 -24.35 15.37 -10.48
N GLY A 647 -24.69 14.22 -11.06
CA GLY A 647 -25.34 13.12 -10.35
C GLY A 647 -24.47 12.54 -9.23
N GLU A 648 -23.17 12.37 -9.46
CA GLU A 648 -22.21 11.93 -8.45
C GLU A 648 -22.06 12.94 -7.31
N ARG A 649 -21.95 14.23 -7.63
CA ARG A 649 -21.90 15.31 -6.63
C ARG A 649 -23.15 15.32 -5.77
N ALA A 650 -24.33 15.22 -6.38
CA ALA A 650 -25.60 15.16 -5.64
C ALA A 650 -25.66 13.95 -4.69
N ARG A 651 -25.28 12.76 -5.17
CA ARG A 651 -25.17 11.55 -4.34
C ARG A 651 -24.19 11.72 -3.19
N PHE A 652 -23.04 12.34 -3.43
CA PHE A 652 -22.05 12.61 -2.40
C PHE A 652 -22.61 13.55 -1.32
N ILE A 653 -23.20 14.68 -1.70
CA ILE A 653 -23.79 15.65 -0.77
C ILE A 653 -24.90 15.02 0.08
N LEU A 654 -25.80 14.24 -0.54
CA LEU A 654 -26.86 13.53 0.17
C LEU A 654 -26.31 12.50 1.15
N SER A 655 -25.27 11.74 0.77
CA SER A 655 -24.60 10.80 1.66
C SER A 655 -23.96 11.48 2.86
N GLN A 656 -23.33 12.65 2.66
CA GLN A 656 -22.78 13.44 3.77
C GLN A 656 -23.86 13.95 4.71
N ALA A 657 -24.96 14.51 4.16
CA ALA A 657 -26.09 14.98 4.96
C ALA A 657 -26.70 13.84 5.79
N HIS A 658 -26.86 12.65 5.19
CA HIS A 658 -27.35 11.47 5.89
C HIS A 658 -26.39 11.05 7.03
N HIS A 659 -25.08 11.02 6.79
CA HIS A 659 -24.10 10.71 7.83
C HIS A 659 -24.11 11.73 8.97
N VAL A 660 -24.23 13.03 8.67
CA VAL A 660 -24.34 14.08 9.69
C VAL A 660 -25.62 13.91 10.50
N ASN A 661 -26.76 13.63 9.86
CA ASN A 661 -28.02 13.39 10.55
C ASN A 661 -27.98 12.16 11.45
N LEU A 662 -27.33 11.07 11.01
CA LEU A 662 -27.10 9.89 11.83
C LEU A 662 -26.20 10.22 13.03
N ALA A 663 -25.11 10.97 12.83
CA ALA A 663 -24.20 11.36 13.90
C ALA A 663 -24.87 12.27 14.94
N LEU A 664 -25.82 13.12 14.51
CA LEU A 664 -26.59 14.00 15.38
C LEU A 664 -27.84 13.33 16.00
N GLY A 665 -28.09 12.05 15.69
CA GLY A 665 -29.29 11.34 16.18
C GLY A 665 -30.62 11.88 15.63
N LEU A 666 -30.57 12.66 14.54
CA LEU A 666 -31.71 13.31 13.91
C LEU A 666 -32.42 12.42 12.88
N ALA A 667 -31.81 11.29 12.52
CA ALA A 667 -32.46 10.25 11.73
C ALA A 667 -33.29 9.36 12.68
N ARG A 668 -34.56 9.73 12.89
CA ARG A 668 -35.60 8.87 13.44
C ARG A 668 -36.56 8.47 12.34
#